data_AF-A0A3L7PIA2-F1
#
_entry.id   AF-A0A3L7PIA2-F1
#
_cell.length_a   1.000
_cell.length_b   1.000
_cell.length_c   1.000
_cell.angle_alpha   90.00
_cell.angle_beta   90.00
_cell.angle_gamma   90.00
#
_symmetry.space_group_name_H-M   'P 1'
#
loop_
_entity.id
_entity.type
_entity.pdbx_description
1 polymer ?
#
loop_
_entity_poly.entity_id
_entity_poly.type
_entity_poly.pdbx_seq_one_letter_code
_entity_poly.pdbx_strand_id
1 'polypeptide(L)'
;MRRRGGLNSLRTAGQPTVVMVVVMTVMLVGFAGRGDAGGIIDLGLADEFTISQPVVQVEVGRLGSLFLNEYLLDTGASGILAGANSSAELRSLGLQEVATYVDFGVAGPQTTQVAAAYDFAFAGSDGVPLTLPGVRMQTSGGDFAFYSGIAGMPLMAGRTVGLDLAAQADPFGLRIGVAFGTPFPATPAAHQYSVPLTMYQFPATGQQHPTDPLPANAALPFAPVELQYGRSRVAGNFLLDTGAQQCILSRTMAFELGLDVSGNGDLDDEAISFQTVAGVGGTIEIPVLRIDALSLKGANDVDFLFRDVVVGIIDIDDAVPGVLGMNILNSGWEIYALNQFVGLDPGLPGIFDRVDLDFRDPLRGDMRLTIDGPRDAFISQGPVSFTLGSGTLAQALAGHTAIGGSGNVTKLGGGTVVLDAVNTVTGTTFVQAGTLRIDVSNALFGSPAVVQSGATLAVADGVVARLPSLTLAGGTLAAQTLAINGTSGMTRLVIESGHVVGRLPGGPTLSVGMAGTVSLAGGAGVRLDVSTLVVDQVAGGLIDVGRGQLGVAAGGITRADLLADVAAGRGDGSWKGIAGISSSAVASDLAVGLPRTLGWLEQSDGSLLVAYAAPGDSNLDGVIDILDAANLVTGGRFNAGNAAVWHEGDFNYDGRYDILDVSAFLSTGLFDQGDYRAGASALAGMSARGLSDHAETAGPVAAVPEPGMAALLAAAGLAAAARAVRWR
;
A
#
# COMPACT_ATOMS: atom_id res chain seq x y z
N MET A 1 60.90 25.63 -19.06
CA MET A 1 62.08 25.17 -19.83
C MET A 1 62.04 23.65 -19.94
N ARG A 2 62.43 23.12 -21.11
CA ARG A 2 62.28 21.74 -21.61
C ARG A 2 63.27 20.72 -21.03
N ARG A 3 62.87 19.42 -21.03
CA ARG A 3 63.51 18.20 -21.63
C ARG A 3 63.39 16.99 -20.67
N ARG A 4 62.70 15.87 -20.99
CA ARG A 4 62.83 14.78 -22.01
C ARG A 4 63.75 13.61 -21.59
N GLY A 5 63.19 12.39 -21.65
CA GLY A 5 63.84 11.10 -21.92
C GLY A 5 64.15 10.25 -20.66
N GLY A 6 63.86 8.96 -20.57
CA GLY A 6 63.36 7.97 -21.54
C GLY A 6 63.14 6.62 -20.85
N LEU A 7 62.36 5.75 -21.51
CA LEU A 7 62.14 4.35 -21.14
C LEU A 7 63.43 3.54 -21.20
N ASN A 8 63.60 2.58 -20.28
CA ASN A 8 64.14 1.28 -20.64
C ASN A 8 63.55 0.16 -19.77
N SER A 9 63.24 -0.93 -20.47
CA SER A 9 62.55 -2.12 -20.02
C SER A 9 63.49 -3.11 -19.34
N LEU A 10 62.99 -3.83 -18.34
CA LEU A 10 63.49 -5.14 -17.93
C LEU A 10 62.29 -5.98 -17.47
N ARG A 11 61.90 -6.94 -18.31
CA ARG A 11 61.04 -8.06 -17.93
C ARG A 11 61.84 -9.03 -17.08
N THR A 12 61.34 -9.45 -15.93
CA THR A 12 61.57 -10.79 -15.35
C THR A 12 60.36 -11.16 -14.49
N ALA A 13 60.09 -12.46 -14.47
CA ALA A 13 58.80 -13.07 -14.19
C ALA A 13 58.52 -13.34 -12.69
N GLY A 14 57.22 -13.38 -12.36
CA GLY A 14 56.63 -14.43 -11.54
C GLY A 14 56.72 -14.31 -10.01
N GLN A 15 55.68 -13.72 -9.41
CA GLN A 15 55.17 -14.06 -8.07
C GLN A 15 53.64 -13.89 -8.06
N PRO A 16 52.87 -14.80 -7.43
CA PRO A 16 51.40 -14.74 -7.43
C PRO A 16 50.91 -13.66 -6.45
N THR A 17 50.09 -12.74 -6.95
CA THR A 17 49.42 -11.74 -6.13
C THR A 17 48.32 -12.44 -5.33
N VAL A 18 48.56 -12.66 -4.04
CA VAL A 18 47.50 -12.90 -3.06
C VAL A 18 46.75 -11.58 -2.92
N VAL A 19 45.58 -11.48 -3.57
CA VAL A 19 44.65 -10.37 -3.34
C VAL A 19 44.06 -10.58 -1.95
N MET A 20 44.68 -9.93 -0.96
CA MET A 20 44.14 -9.80 0.38
C MET A 20 42.91 -8.88 0.28
N VAL A 21 41.72 -9.47 0.14
CA VAL A 21 40.45 -8.75 0.25
C VAL A 21 40.34 -8.31 1.70
N VAL A 22 40.67 -7.04 1.96
CA VAL A 22 40.35 -6.37 3.22
C VAL A 22 38.84 -6.17 3.23
N VAL A 23 38.13 -7.12 3.85
CA VAL A 23 36.72 -6.94 4.24
C VAL A 23 36.70 -5.94 5.38
N MET A 24 36.62 -4.65 5.06
CA MET A 24 36.19 -3.66 6.04
C MET A 24 34.72 -3.91 6.36
N THR A 25 34.49 -4.58 7.50
CA THR A 25 33.18 -4.68 8.13
C THR A 25 32.84 -3.30 8.67
N VAL A 26 32.19 -2.47 7.85
CA VAL A 26 31.48 -1.30 8.35
C VAL A 26 30.16 -1.83 8.91
N MET A 27 30.06 -1.93 10.24
CA MET A 27 28.77 -1.95 10.94
C MET A 27 28.11 -0.59 10.71
N LEU A 28 27.49 -0.43 9.53
CA LEU A 28 26.55 0.65 9.30
C LEU A 28 25.24 0.21 9.96
N VAL A 29 24.99 0.69 11.17
CA VAL A 29 23.60 0.83 11.64
C VAL A 29 23.02 1.97 10.82
N GLY A 30 22.62 1.65 9.59
CA GLY A 30 21.79 2.53 8.81
C GLY A 30 20.44 2.57 9.50
N PHE A 31 20.20 3.61 10.31
CA PHE A 31 18.84 3.97 10.64
C PHE A 31 18.11 4.19 9.31
N ALA A 32 17.01 3.47 9.11
CA ALA A 32 16.02 3.87 8.12
C ALA A 32 15.56 5.27 8.53
N GLY A 33 16.18 6.30 7.96
CA GLY A 33 15.62 7.63 8.01
C GLY A 33 14.28 7.58 7.26
N ARG A 34 13.34 8.43 7.69
CA ARG A 34 12.03 8.70 7.06
C ARG A 34 12.14 9.25 5.61
N GLY A 35 13.26 9.00 4.92
CA GLY A 35 13.88 9.91 3.97
C GLY A 35 13.62 9.67 2.48
N ASP A 36 12.96 8.60 2.05
CA ASP A 36 12.74 8.34 0.61
C ASP A 36 11.29 8.04 0.22
N ALA A 37 10.39 7.81 1.17
CA ALA A 37 8.98 7.55 0.92
C ALA A 37 8.17 8.67 1.59
N GLY A 38 7.57 9.54 0.78
CA GLY A 38 6.48 10.40 1.24
C GLY A 38 5.42 9.57 1.97
N GLY A 39 4.70 10.19 2.89
CA GLY A 39 3.73 9.50 3.72
C GLY A 39 2.53 10.35 4.09
N ILE A 40 1.59 9.70 4.74
CA ILE A 40 0.34 10.29 5.19
C ILE A 40 0.29 10.15 6.70
N ILE A 41 -0.14 11.20 7.38
CA ILE A 41 -0.67 11.10 8.75
C ILE A 41 -2.18 11.07 8.61
N ASP A 42 -2.78 9.94 8.95
CA ASP A 42 -4.22 9.74 8.90
C ASP A 42 -4.85 10.29 10.17
N LEU A 43 -5.49 11.46 10.06
CA LEU A 43 -6.05 12.20 11.19
C LEU A 43 -7.47 11.75 11.54
N GLY A 44 -8.06 10.85 10.74
CA GLY A 44 -9.36 10.26 10.98
C GLY A 44 -10.50 11.12 10.42
N LEU A 45 -11.63 11.12 11.12
CA LEU A 45 -12.82 11.90 10.74
C LEU A 45 -12.60 13.39 11.03
N ALA A 46 -13.12 14.25 10.16
CA ALA A 46 -13.25 15.67 10.43
C ALA A 46 -14.58 16.00 11.10
N ASP A 47 -14.65 17.14 11.78
CA ASP A 47 -15.91 17.66 12.30
C ASP A 47 -16.76 18.23 11.15
N GLU A 48 -18.08 18.16 11.28
CA GLU A 48 -18.98 18.66 10.23
C GLU A 48 -18.94 20.20 10.14
N PHE A 49 -18.88 20.87 11.29
CA PHE A 49 -18.76 22.32 11.42
C PHE A 49 -18.05 22.66 12.73
N THR A 50 -17.63 23.92 12.88
CA THR A 50 -17.10 24.45 14.15
C THR A 50 -17.94 25.63 14.65
N ILE A 51 -18.16 25.71 15.96
CA ILE A 51 -18.68 26.89 16.67
C ILE A 51 -17.57 27.85 17.12
N SER A 52 -16.37 27.34 17.42
CA SER A 52 -15.27 28.13 17.97
C SER A 52 -14.37 28.69 16.87
N GLN A 53 -14.12 30.01 16.92
CA GLN A 53 -13.24 30.70 15.98
C GLN A 53 -12.31 31.65 16.74
N PRO A 54 -11.10 31.94 16.21
CA PRO A 54 -10.14 32.79 16.89
C PRO A 54 -10.60 34.24 16.88
N VAL A 55 -10.36 34.94 17.99
CA VAL A 55 -10.82 36.31 18.23
C VAL A 55 -9.70 37.16 18.80
N VAL A 56 -9.77 38.46 18.56
CA VAL A 56 -8.79 39.43 19.04
C VAL A 56 -9.48 40.63 19.65
N GLN A 57 -8.85 41.18 20.69
CA GLN A 57 -9.31 42.44 21.25
C GLN A 57 -8.85 43.59 20.37
N VAL A 58 -9.71 44.57 20.13
CA VAL A 58 -9.40 45.72 19.26
C VAL A 58 -9.83 47.05 19.88
N GLU A 59 -9.13 48.11 19.51
CA GLU A 59 -9.45 49.50 19.84
C GLU A 59 -9.11 50.40 18.64
N VAL A 60 -10.04 51.27 18.26
CA VAL A 60 -9.88 52.19 17.12
C VAL A 60 -9.60 53.60 17.64
N GLY A 61 -8.40 54.09 17.38
CA GLY A 61 -7.92 55.39 17.86
C GLY A 61 -7.91 55.49 19.39
N ARG A 62 -8.27 56.66 19.91
CA ARG A 62 -8.57 56.87 21.34
C ARG A 62 -10.07 57.11 21.56
N LEU A 63 -10.89 56.49 20.71
CA LEU A 63 -12.33 56.74 20.69
C LEU A 63 -13.05 56.11 21.90
N GLY A 64 -12.41 55.12 22.57
CA GLY A 64 -12.93 54.40 23.75
C GLY A 64 -14.14 53.53 23.42
N SER A 65 -14.30 52.35 24.05
CA SER A 65 -15.45 51.48 23.73
C SER A 65 -15.85 50.47 24.81
N LEU A 66 -17.13 50.08 24.78
CA LEU A 66 -17.69 48.95 25.51
C LEU A 66 -18.05 47.75 24.58
N PHE A 67 -18.33 47.96 23.28
CA PHE A 67 -18.77 46.90 22.33
C PHE A 67 -17.75 46.56 21.22
N LEU A 68 -16.70 47.36 21.03
CA LEU A 68 -15.63 47.15 20.05
C LEU A 68 -14.60 46.10 20.47
N ASN A 69 -14.71 45.54 21.67
CA ASN A 69 -13.55 44.91 22.30
C ASN A 69 -13.22 43.51 21.76
N GLU A 70 -13.91 42.99 20.75
CA GLU A 70 -13.61 41.67 20.19
C GLU A 70 -14.05 41.52 18.73
N TYR A 71 -13.08 41.31 17.84
CA TYR A 71 -13.29 41.02 16.42
C TYR A 71 -12.84 39.59 16.09
N LEU A 72 -13.51 38.96 15.13
CA LEU A 72 -13.12 37.67 14.57
C LEU A 72 -11.79 37.81 13.85
N LEU A 73 -10.78 37.00 14.21
CA LEU A 73 -9.53 36.94 13.47
C LEU A 73 -9.72 36.06 12.25
N ASP A 74 -9.60 36.64 11.08
CA ASP A 74 -10.05 36.02 9.83
C ASP A 74 -8.96 36.08 8.75
N THR A 75 -8.42 34.92 8.39
CA THR A 75 -7.42 34.79 7.33
C THR A 75 -8.03 34.79 5.93
N GLY A 76 -9.35 34.59 5.79
CA GLY A 76 -10.12 34.76 4.56
C GLY A 76 -10.47 36.22 4.26
N ALA A 77 -10.41 37.12 5.25
CA ALA A 77 -10.68 38.53 5.07
C ALA A 77 -9.44 39.33 4.68
N SER A 78 -9.50 40.03 3.54
CA SER A 78 -8.36 40.82 3.03
C SER A 78 -8.18 42.16 3.76
N GLY A 79 -9.23 42.66 4.42
CA GLY A 79 -9.26 43.97 5.09
C GLY A 79 -9.76 43.92 6.55
N ILE A 80 -9.99 45.09 7.14
CA ILE A 80 -10.55 45.22 8.50
C ILE A 80 -11.95 45.80 8.38
N LEU A 81 -12.96 45.14 8.96
CA LEU A 81 -14.36 45.48 8.75
C LEU A 81 -15.14 45.53 10.07
N ALA A 82 -15.76 46.67 10.38
CA ALA A 82 -16.70 46.79 11.49
C ALA A 82 -18.12 46.35 11.08
N GLY A 83 -18.77 45.53 11.90
CA GLY A 83 -20.19 45.18 11.74
C GLY A 83 -21.13 46.36 12.00
N ALA A 84 -22.43 46.19 11.78
CA ALA A 84 -23.41 47.27 11.84
C ALA A 84 -23.42 48.01 13.19
N ASN A 85 -23.49 47.26 14.29
CA ASN A 85 -23.50 47.81 15.65
C ASN A 85 -22.19 48.51 16.00
N SER A 86 -21.06 47.89 15.66
CA SER A 86 -19.72 48.44 15.86
C SER A 86 -19.50 49.72 15.04
N SER A 87 -19.96 49.73 13.79
CA SER A 87 -19.93 50.88 12.90
C SER A 87 -20.78 52.04 13.42
N ALA A 88 -21.96 51.75 13.98
CA ALA A 88 -22.82 52.77 14.58
C ALA A 88 -22.17 53.39 15.84
N GLU A 89 -21.57 52.56 16.70
CA GLU A 89 -20.86 53.03 17.88
C GLU A 89 -19.66 53.91 17.50
N LEU A 90 -18.79 53.43 16.60
CA LEU A 90 -17.62 54.19 16.13
C LEU A 90 -18.00 55.57 15.58
N ARG A 91 -19.07 55.63 14.77
CA ARG A 91 -19.60 56.91 14.25
C ARG A 91 -20.10 57.81 15.38
N SER A 92 -20.78 57.26 16.38
CA SER A 92 -21.25 58.03 17.55
C SER A 92 -20.08 58.61 18.37
N LEU A 93 -18.92 57.95 18.34
CA LEU A 93 -17.70 58.37 19.01
C LEU A 93 -16.84 59.32 18.15
N GLY A 94 -17.25 59.58 16.90
CA GLY A 94 -16.62 60.57 16.02
C GLY A 94 -15.78 60.01 14.88
N LEU A 95 -15.84 58.71 14.60
CA LEU A 95 -15.23 58.13 13.40
C LEU A 95 -15.78 58.81 12.13
N GLN A 96 -14.87 59.20 11.23
CA GLN A 96 -15.19 59.85 9.96
C GLN A 96 -15.07 58.84 8.82
N GLU A 97 -16.07 58.80 7.94
CA GLU A 97 -16.08 58.04 6.69
C GLU A 97 -15.69 58.97 5.53
N VAL A 98 -14.80 58.52 4.64
CA VAL A 98 -14.18 59.36 3.61
C VAL A 98 -14.45 58.90 2.17
N ALA A 99 -14.92 57.67 1.97
CA ALA A 99 -15.31 57.14 0.67
C ALA A 99 -16.28 55.98 0.80
N THR A 100 -17.03 55.72 -0.26
CA THR A 100 -17.83 54.50 -0.43
C THR A 100 -16.99 53.43 -1.13
N TYR A 101 -17.12 52.18 -0.72
CA TYR A 101 -16.39 51.05 -1.30
C TYR A 101 -17.30 49.83 -1.46
N VAL A 102 -17.26 49.16 -2.61
CA VAL A 102 -17.97 47.89 -2.81
C VAL A 102 -17.02 46.75 -2.48
N ASP A 103 -17.33 46.04 -1.42
CA ASP A 103 -16.62 44.84 -1.01
C ASP A 103 -17.27 43.60 -1.63
N PHE A 104 -16.48 42.58 -1.96
CA PHE A 104 -16.97 41.34 -2.56
C PHE A 104 -16.76 40.21 -1.56
N GLY A 105 -17.84 39.82 -0.89
CA GLY A 105 -17.83 38.72 0.07
C GLY A 105 -18.51 37.46 -0.44
N VAL A 106 -18.59 36.47 0.44
CA VAL A 106 -19.21 35.16 0.19
C VAL A 106 -20.67 35.25 -0.27
N ALA A 107 -21.41 36.27 0.18
CA ALA A 107 -22.80 36.49 -0.19
C ALA A 107 -22.97 37.58 -1.29
N GLY A 108 -21.89 37.94 -1.98
CA GLY A 108 -21.89 38.89 -3.09
C GLY A 108 -21.46 40.32 -2.71
N PRO A 109 -21.61 41.27 -3.64
CA PRO A 109 -21.13 42.63 -3.46
C PRO A 109 -21.92 43.39 -2.39
N GLN A 110 -21.21 44.00 -1.44
CA GLN A 110 -21.77 44.84 -0.38
C GLN A 110 -21.18 46.24 -0.40
N THR A 111 -22.05 47.25 -0.35
CA THR A 111 -21.61 48.63 -0.15
C THR A 111 -21.18 48.85 1.31
N THR A 112 -19.92 49.21 1.49
CA THR A 112 -19.27 49.59 2.75
C THR A 112 -18.77 51.03 2.66
N GLN A 113 -18.35 51.60 3.79
CA GLN A 113 -17.72 52.91 3.86
C GLN A 113 -16.27 52.77 4.33
N VAL A 114 -15.37 53.54 3.75
CA VAL A 114 -13.95 53.58 4.13
C VAL A 114 -13.77 54.67 5.18
N ALA A 115 -13.25 54.32 6.35
CA ALA A 115 -12.93 55.28 7.39
C ALA A 115 -11.73 56.16 7.01
N ALA A 116 -11.62 57.34 7.64
CA ALA A 116 -10.36 58.07 7.69
C ALA A 116 -9.25 57.21 8.32
N ALA A 117 -7.99 57.65 8.20
CA ALA A 117 -6.87 56.92 8.78
C ALA A 117 -6.87 57.07 10.32
N TYR A 118 -6.91 55.94 11.04
CA TYR A 118 -6.83 55.88 12.50
C TYR A 118 -5.75 54.89 12.93
N ASP A 119 -5.18 55.08 14.12
CA ASP A 119 -4.39 54.02 14.75
C ASP A 119 -5.34 52.90 15.19
N PHE A 120 -5.01 51.66 14.85
CA PHE A 120 -5.82 50.50 15.21
C PHE A 120 -5.01 49.62 16.16
N ALA A 121 -5.36 49.66 17.44
CA ALA A 121 -4.73 48.84 18.47
C ALA A 121 -5.44 47.49 18.58
N PHE A 122 -4.68 46.45 18.87
CA PHE A 122 -5.20 45.10 19.01
C PHE A 122 -4.32 44.25 19.92
N ALA A 123 -4.90 43.22 20.53
CA ALA A 123 -4.19 42.25 21.35
C ALA A 123 -4.77 40.84 21.16
N GLY A 124 -3.90 39.84 21.25
CA GLY A 124 -4.33 38.46 21.36
C GLY A 124 -4.86 38.14 22.77
N SER A 125 -5.09 36.87 23.04
CA SER A 125 -5.47 36.36 24.36
C SER A 125 -4.36 36.53 25.41
N ASP A 126 -3.11 36.72 24.97
CA ASP A 126 -1.97 37.02 25.83
C ASP A 126 -1.96 38.47 26.37
N GLY A 127 -2.85 39.33 25.85
CA GLY A 127 -2.98 40.72 26.26
C GLY A 127 -1.80 41.61 25.84
N VAL A 128 -0.91 41.15 24.97
CA VAL A 128 0.23 41.95 24.49
C VAL A 128 -0.27 42.92 23.42
N PRO A 129 -0.25 44.25 23.66
CA PRO A 129 -0.84 45.21 22.75
C PRO A 129 0.06 45.46 21.52
N LEU A 130 -0.56 45.53 20.36
CA LEU A 130 0.01 45.90 19.07
C LEU A 130 -0.79 47.07 18.47
N THR A 131 -0.20 47.78 17.51
CA THR A 131 -0.88 48.90 16.84
C THR A 131 -0.49 48.96 15.37
N LEU A 132 -1.49 49.09 14.50
CA LEU A 132 -1.33 49.48 13.10
C LEU A 132 -1.55 50.99 12.98
N PRO A 133 -0.52 51.79 12.70
CA PRO A 133 -0.66 53.23 12.62
C PRO A 133 -1.36 53.66 11.32
N GLY A 134 -2.29 54.63 11.43
CA GLY A 134 -2.91 55.28 10.26
C GLY A 134 -3.60 54.35 9.26
N VAL A 135 -4.23 53.28 9.74
CA VAL A 135 -4.95 52.30 8.92
C VAL A 135 -6.36 52.81 8.56
N ARG A 136 -6.86 52.45 7.38
CA ARG A 136 -8.24 52.69 6.97
C ARG A 136 -9.02 51.40 7.05
N MET A 137 -9.92 51.30 8.00
CA MET A 137 -10.86 50.19 8.09
C MET A 137 -12.13 50.49 7.28
N GLN A 138 -12.93 49.47 7.06
CA GLN A 138 -14.26 49.58 6.50
C GLN A 138 -15.31 49.55 7.62
N THR A 139 -16.39 50.29 7.43
CA THR A 139 -17.61 50.23 8.22
C THR A 139 -18.74 49.70 7.35
N SER A 140 -19.59 48.87 7.95
CA SER A 140 -20.68 48.18 7.24
C SER A 140 -22.02 48.43 7.91
N GLY A 141 -23.09 48.32 7.11
CA GLY A 141 -24.46 48.20 7.62
C GLY A 141 -24.91 46.75 7.86
N GLY A 142 -24.07 45.75 7.54
CA GLY A 142 -24.37 44.33 7.74
C GLY A 142 -23.85 43.78 9.06
N ASP A 143 -24.47 42.69 9.53
CA ASP A 143 -24.07 41.96 10.73
C ASP A 143 -23.25 40.70 10.34
N PHE A 144 -22.24 40.37 11.15
CA PHE A 144 -21.31 39.24 10.93
C PHE A 144 -21.51 38.17 12.01
N ALA A 145 -22.72 37.62 12.05
CA ALA A 145 -23.16 36.67 13.08
C ALA A 145 -22.99 37.23 14.51
N PHE A 146 -22.20 36.57 15.35
CA PHE A 146 -22.01 36.94 16.76
C PHE A 146 -20.87 37.95 16.98
N TYR A 147 -20.10 38.29 15.94
CA TYR A 147 -18.91 39.13 16.08
C TYR A 147 -19.18 40.60 15.76
N SER A 148 -18.57 41.48 16.55
CA SER A 148 -18.68 42.94 16.37
C SER A 148 -17.96 43.44 15.10
N GLY A 149 -17.04 42.65 14.55
CA GLY A 149 -16.29 42.97 13.35
C GLY A 149 -15.33 41.85 12.96
N ILE A 150 -14.66 42.04 11.83
CA ILE A 150 -13.69 41.13 11.23
C ILE A 150 -12.32 41.81 11.24
N ALA A 151 -11.36 41.15 11.84
CA ALA A 151 -9.96 41.50 11.89
C ALA A 151 -9.20 40.65 10.86
N GLY A 152 -9.10 41.15 9.62
CA GLY A 152 -8.49 40.41 8.53
C GLY A 152 -6.96 40.43 8.50
N MET A 153 -6.43 39.98 7.37
CA MET A 153 -4.99 39.84 7.11
C MET A 153 -4.10 41.06 7.43
N PRO A 154 -4.54 42.34 7.40
CA PRO A 154 -3.69 43.46 7.81
C PRO A 154 -3.13 43.35 9.24
N LEU A 155 -3.83 42.68 10.16
CA LEU A 155 -3.34 42.46 11.53
C LEU A 155 -2.27 41.36 11.59
N MET A 156 -2.29 40.44 10.64
CA MET A 156 -1.46 39.22 10.59
C MET A 156 -0.27 39.34 9.63
N ALA A 157 -0.36 40.22 8.64
CA ALA A 157 0.70 40.44 7.67
C ALA A 157 2.00 40.94 8.35
N GLY A 158 3.13 40.40 7.90
CA GLY A 158 4.46 40.78 8.37
C GLY A 158 4.86 40.19 9.73
N ARG A 159 4.09 39.24 10.30
CA ARG A 159 4.37 38.63 11.60
C ARG A 159 3.97 37.16 11.65
N THR A 160 4.27 36.52 12.77
CA THR A 160 3.78 35.19 13.11
C THR A 160 2.53 35.28 14.00
N VAL A 161 1.64 34.32 13.88
CA VAL A 161 0.39 34.22 14.64
C VAL A 161 0.27 32.80 15.17
N GLY A 162 0.20 32.62 16.48
CA GLY A 162 -0.07 31.31 17.09
C GLY A 162 -1.53 31.21 17.51
N LEU A 163 -2.16 30.11 17.11
CA LEU A 163 -3.47 29.68 17.57
C LEU A 163 -3.26 28.50 18.52
N ASP A 164 -3.60 28.68 19.80
CA ASP A 164 -3.59 27.65 20.83
C ASP A 164 -4.99 27.05 20.94
N LEU A 165 -5.19 25.89 20.30
CA LEU A 165 -6.49 25.24 20.25
C LEU A 165 -6.75 24.44 21.54
N ALA A 166 -5.69 23.97 22.19
CA ALA A 166 -5.76 23.28 23.47
C ALA A 166 -6.26 24.16 24.62
N ALA A 167 -6.22 25.49 24.47
CA ALA A 167 -6.86 26.42 25.40
C ALA A 167 -8.36 26.15 25.62
N GLN A 168 -9.03 25.55 24.63
CA GLN A 168 -10.45 25.17 24.71
C GLN A 168 -10.72 24.01 25.68
N ALA A 169 -9.68 23.33 26.17
CA ALA A 169 -9.84 22.34 27.23
C ALA A 169 -10.32 22.95 28.55
N ASP A 170 -10.25 24.28 28.72
CA ASP A 170 -10.85 24.96 29.86
C ASP A 170 -12.38 24.95 29.73
N PRO A 171 -13.13 24.29 30.65
CA PRO A 171 -14.59 24.22 30.60
C PRO A 171 -15.27 25.59 30.75
N PHE A 172 -14.55 26.63 31.19
CA PHE A 172 -15.06 28.00 31.27
C PHE A 172 -14.57 28.91 30.14
N GLY A 173 -13.68 28.40 29.28
CA GLY A 173 -13.01 29.14 28.22
C GLY A 173 -13.01 28.35 26.92
N LEU A 174 -14.16 28.21 26.27
CA LEU A 174 -14.32 27.63 24.93
C LEU A 174 -13.75 28.54 23.83
N ARG A 175 -12.53 29.05 24.00
CA ARG A 175 -11.92 30.00 23.07
C ARG A 175 -10.54 29.52 22.65
N ILE A 176 -10.27 29.68 21.36
CA ILE A 176 -8.94 29.49 20.79
C ILE A 176 -8.05 30.64 21.28
N GLY A 177 -6.92 30.31 21.88
CA GLY A 177 -5.94 31.30 22.31
C GLY A 177 -5.23 31.92 21.10
N VAL A 178 -5.13 33.24 21.04
CA VAL A 178 -4.42 33.95 19.97
C VAL A 178 -3.20 34.65 20.55
N ALA A 179 -2.04 34.49 19.91
CA ALA A 179 -0.82 35.22 20.24
C ALA A 179 -0.11 35.71 18.97
N PHE A 180 0.42 36.93 19.00
CA PHE A 180 1.16 37.51 17.88
C PHE A 180 2.65 37.52 18.15
N GLY A 181 3.46 37.36 17.10
CA GLY A 181 4.92 37.34 17.22
C GLY A 181 5.46 36.07 17.91
N THR A 182 4.74 34.96 17.78
CA THR A 182 5.14 33.67 18.36
C THR A 182 6.45 33.16 17.75
N PRO A 183 7.33 32.48 18.53
CA PRO A 183 8.56 31.90 17.99
C PRO A 183 8.29 30.88 16.88
N PHE A 184 8.95 31.04 15.74
CA PHE A 184 8.81 30.16 14.57
C PHE A 184 10.18 29.66 14.11
N PRO A 185 10.76 28.64 14.78
CA PRO A 185 12.10 28.14 14.46
C PRO A 185 12.13 27.48 13.08
N ALA A 186 13.25 27.63 12.36
CA ALA A 186 13.41 27.11 11.00
C ALA A 186 13.25 25.57 10.92
N THR A 187 13.66 24.87 11.98
CA THR A 187 13.44 23.42 12.11
C THR A 187 12.23 23.19 13.02
N PRO A 188 11.17 22.51 12.55
CA PRO A 188 10.05 22.11 13.39
C PRO A 188 10.49 21.22 14.55
N ALA A 189 9.77 21.29 15.68
CA ALA A 189 9.94 20.33 16.76
C ALA A 189 9.39 18.95 16.36
N ALA A 190 9.60 17.93 17.21
CA ALA A 190 8.91 16.66 17.04
C ALA A 190 7.38 16.88 17.03
N HIS A 191 6.66 16.11 16.22
CA HIS A 191 5.21 16.22 16.01
C HIS A 191 4.72 17.55 15.42
N GLN A 192 5.65 18.39 14.94
CA GLN A 192 5.32 19.61 14.21
C GLN A 192 5.63 19.45 12.73
N TYR A 193 4.67 19.86 11.91
CA TYR A 193 4.78 19.73 10.48
C TYR A 193 4.40 21.03 9.78
N SER A 194 5.08 21.34 8.69
CA SER A 194 4.85 22.55 7.89
C SER A 194 3.95 22.24 6.70
N VAL A 195 2.99 23.11 6.44
CA VAL A 195 2.18 23.18 5.24
C VAL A 195 2.53 24.50 4.53
N PRO A 196 3.14 24.45 3.34
CA PRO A 196 3.53 25.66 2.63
C PRO A 196 2.29 26.40 2.14
N LEU A 197 2.26 27.72 2.37
CA LEU A 197 1.16 28.58 1.92
C LEU A 197 1.63 29.49 0.78
N THR A 198 0.74 29.72 -0.18
CA THR A 198 0.92 30.73 -1.21
C THR A 198 0.09 31.96 -0.87
N MET A 199 0.67 33.15 -0.94
CA MET A 199 -0.07 34.39 -0.67
C MET A 199 -0.61 34.96 -1.98
N TYR A 200 -1.91 35.27 -2.02
CA TYR A 200 -2.56 35.87 -3.19
C TYR A 200 -3.15 37.24 -2.85
N GLN A 201 -2.72 38.27 -3.58
CA GLN A 201 -3.21 39.63 -3.40
C GLN A 201 -4.39 39.88 -4.33
N PHE A 202 -5.60 39.95 -3.76
CA PHE A 202 -6.79 40.35 -4.52
C PHE A 202 -6.72 41.82 -4.94
N PRO A 203 -7.18 42.15 -6.17
CA PRO A 203 -7.30 43.53 -6.63
C PRO A 203 -8.30 44.33 -5.78
N ALA A 204 -7.90 45.52 -5.31
CA ALA A 204 -8.78 46.41 -4.54
C ALA A 204 -9.67 47.29 -5.47
N THR A 205 -10.58 46.67 -6.21
CA THR A 205 -11.35 47.32 -7.29
C THR A 205 -12.67 47.97 -6.85
N GLY A 206 -13.03 47.91 -5.56
CA GLY A 206 -14.31 48.41 -5.04
C GLY A 206 -14.51 49.93 -4.98
N GLN A 207 -13.51 50.73 -5.36
CA GLN A 207 -13.61 52.20 -5.33
C GLN A 207 -14.70 52.73 -6.25
N GLN A 208 -15.43 53.77 -5.82
CA GLN A 208 -16.42 54.43 -6.68
C GLN A 208 -15.77 55.44 -7.62
N HIS A 209 -14.67 56.06 -7.21
CA HIS A 209 -13.85 56.95 -8.00
C HIS A 209 -12.35 56.58 -7.90
N PRO A 210 -11.54 56.72 -8.97
CA PRO A 210 -10.11 56.35 -8.95
C PRO A 210 -9.25 57.07 -7.89
N THR A 211 -9.77 58.15 -7.31
CA THR A 211 -9.10 58.95 -6.28
C THR A 211 -9.59 58.66 -4.87
N ASP A 212 -10.59 57.79 -4.72
CA ASP A 212 -11.15 57.46 -3.41
C ASP A 212 -10.08 56.77 -2.56
N PRO A 213 -9.94 57.11 -1.27
CA PRO A 213 -9.07 56.36 -0.38
C PRO A 213 -9.42 54.86 -0.34
N LEU A 214 -8.41 54.00 -0.46
CA LEU A 214 -8.58 52.55 -0.31
C LEU A 214 -8.61 52.15 1.17
N PRO A 215 -9.40 51.12 1.52
CA PRO A 215 -9.23 50.45 2.80
C PRO A 215 -7.88 49.72 2.84
N ALA A 216 -7.41 49.43 4.05
CA ALA A 216 -6.23 48.61 4.23
C ALA A 216 -6.52 47.18 3.78
N ASN A 217 -5.65 46.64 2.94
CA ASN A 217 -5.75 45.29 2.43
C ASN A 217 -4.42 44.55 2.55
N ALA A 218 -4.49 43.23 2.58
CA ALA A 218 -3.33 42.34 2.56
C ALA A 218 -3.64 41.08 1.74
N ALA A 219 -2.59 40.35 1.36
CA ALA A 219 -2.71 39.11 0.61
C ALA A 219 -3.31 38.00 1.48
N LEU A 220 -4.08 37.11 0.87
CA LEU A 220 -4.73 35.98 1.52
C LEU A 220 -3.90 34.69 1.38
N PRO A 221 -3.84 33.83 2.41
CA PRO A 221 -3.09 32.59 2.38
C PRO A 221 -3.86 31.44 1.73
N PHE A 222 -3.20 30.68 0.85
CA PHE A 222 -3.76 29.49 0.22
C PHE A 222 -2.92 28.25 0.53
N ALA A 223 -3.58 27.19 0.99
CA ALA A 223 -2.99 25.89 1.29
C ALA A 223 -3.24 24.87 0.16
N PRO A 224 -2.24 24.06 -0.23
CA PRO A 224 -2.43 22.99 -1.21
C PRO A 224 -3.24 21.82 -0.63
N VAL A 225 -4.29 21.43 -1.35
CA VAL A 225 -5.25 20.40 -0.96
C VAL A 225 -5.46 19.41 -2.11
N GLU A 226 -5.65 18.13 -1.79
CA GLU A 226 -6.21 17.13 -2.69
C GLU A 226 -7.47 16.52 -2.10
N LEU A 227 -8.55 16.51 -2.88
CA LEU A 227 -9.83 15.90 -2.53
C LEU A 227 -9.94 14.52 -3.16
N GLN A 228 -10.72 13.65 -2.51
CA GLN A 228 -11.08 12.34 -3.05
C GLN A 228 -12.59 12.09 -2.94
N TYR A 229 -13.17 11.56 -4.01
CA TYR A 229 -14.51 10.98 -4.02
C TYR A 229 -14.54 9.75 -4.94
N GLY A 230 -14.85 8.59 -4.39
CA GLY A 230 -14.68 7.30 -5.03
C GLY A 230 -13.26 7.08 -5.55
N ARG A 231 -13.13 7.03 -6.88
CA ARG A 231 -11.84 6.88 -7.59
C ARG A 231 -11.27 8.21 -8.09
N SER A 232 -12.06 9.28 -8.05
CA SER A 232 -11.68 10.60 -8.52
C SER A 232 -10.82 11.30 -7.47
N ARG A 233 -9.78 11.99 -7.94
CA ARG A 233 -8.92 12.85 -7.12
C ARG A 233 -8.73 14.18 -7.83
N VAL A 234 -8.92 15.28 -7.12
CA VAL A 234 -8.76 16.63 -7.67
C VAL A 234 -7.93 17.46 -6.70
N ALA A 235 -6.93 18.17 -7.22
CA ALA A 235 -6.06 19.03 -6.41
C ALA A 235 -6.39 20.50 -6.64
N GLY A 236 -6.28 21.30 -5.60
CA GLY A 236 -6.52 22.74 -5.63
C GLY A 236 -5.78 23.47 -4.51
N ASN A 237 -5.64 24.78 -4.64
CA ASN A 237 -5.13 25.63 -3.56
C ASN A 237 -6.33 26.29 -2.87
N PHE A 238 -6.55 25.97 -1.60
CA PHE A 238 -7.72 26.41 -0.85
C PHE A 238 -7.36 27.61 0.00
N LEU A 239 -8.26 28.59 0.05
CA LEU A 239 -8.13 29.74 0.95
C LEU A 239 -8.13 29.24 2.40
N LEU A 240 -7.05 29.48 3.14
CA LEU A 240 -7.01 29.20 4.57
C LEU A 240 -7.86 30.25 5.28
N ASP A 241 -8.98 29.83 5.87
CA ASP A 241 -9.99 30.74 6.40
C ASP A 241 -10.39 30.35 7.84
N THR A 242 -9.81 31.09 8.78
CA THR A 242 -10.12 31.00 10.21
C THR A 242 -11.50 31.57 10.56
N GLY A 243 -12.09 32.38 9.67
CA GLY A 243 -13.44 32.92 9.76
C GLY A 243 -14.53 32.02 9.15
N ALA A 244 -14.15 30.97 8.39
CA ALA A 244 -15.07 29.96 7.90
C ALA A 244 -15.27 28.83 8.92
N GLN A 245 -16.53 28.55 9.26
CA GLN A 245 -16.88 27.45 10.18
C GLN A 245 -16.74 26.06 9.55
N GLN A 246 -16.77 25.98 8.23
CA GLN A 246 -16.76 24.72 7.48
C GLN A 246 -15.99 24.92 6.17
N CYS A 247 -15.39 23.84 5.66
CA CYS A 247 -14.82 23.80 4.33
C CYS A 247 -15.89 24.06 3.25
N ILE A 248 -15.48 24.80 2.22
CA ILE A 248 -16.31 25.14 1.08
C ILE A 248 -15.62 24.69 -0.20
N LEU A 249 -16.38 24.19 -1.17
CA LEU A 249 -15.94 23.93 -2.54
C LEU A 249 -16.67 24.86 -3.50
N SER A 250 -15.96 25.32 -4.53
CA SER A 250 -16.62 25.87 -5.70
C SER A 250 -17.40 24.79 -6.44
N ARG A 251 -18.42 25.18 -7.21
CA ARG A 251 -19.18 24.25 -8.05
C ARG A 251 -18.27 23.56 -9.07
N THR A 252 -17.32 24.30 -9.66
CA THR A 252 -16.34 23.72 -10.59
C THR A 252 -15.56 22.57 -9.94
N MET A 253 -15.03 22.78 -8.73
CA MET A 253 -14.29 21.76 -8.00
C MET A 253 -15.18 20.55 -7.66
N ALA A 254 -16.43 20.80 -7.25
CA ALA A 254 -17.40 19.75 -6.93
C ALA A 254 -17.75 18.87 -8.15
N PHE A 255 -17.99 19.48 -9.31
CA PHE A 255 -18.26 18.76 -10.55
C PHE A 255 -17.03 18.00 -11.06
N GLU A 256 -15.83 18.60 -11.02
CA GLU A 256 -14.59 17.92 -11.40
C GLU A 256 -14.30 16.70 -10.53
N LEU A 257 -14.63 16.78 -9.24
CA LEU A 257 -14.50 15.66 -8.31
C LEU A 257 -15.52 14.54 -8.59
N GLY A 258 -16.60 14.85 -9.32
CA GLY A 258 -17.66 13.92 -9.67
C GLY A 258 -18.78 13.82 -8.62
N LEU A 259 -19.06 14.92 -7.91
CA LEU A 259 -20.14 14.96 -6.92
C LEU A 259 -21.54 14.99 -7.53
N ASP A 260 -21.68 15.43 -8.79
CA ASP A 260 -22.93 15.30 -9.56
C ASP A 260 -23.11 13.86 -10.05
N VAL A 261 -23.68 13.03 -9.18
CA VAL A 261 -23.91 11.60 -9.47
C VAL A 261 -25.06 11.42 -10.45
N SER A 262 -26.07 12.30 -10.42
CA SER A 262 -27.21 12.26 -11.33
C SER A 262 -26.87 12.73 -12.75
N GLY A 263 -25.81 13.53 -12.92
CA GLY A 263 -25.38 14.12 -14.18
C GLY A 263 -26.32 15.21 -14.68
N ASN A 264 -27.09 15.86 -13.80
CA ASN A 264 -28.10 16.85 -14.16
C ASN A 264 -27.55 18.29 -14.20
N GLY A 265 -26.30 18.51 -13.78
CA GLY A 265 -25.66 19.82 -13.70
C GLY A 265 -26.07 20.65 -12.48
N ASP A 266 -26.68 20.01 -11.49
CA ASP A 266 -27.06 20.54 -10.18
C ASP A 266 -26.49 19.64 -9.07
N LEU A 267 -26.51 20.09 -7.82
CA LEU A 267 -26.03 19.33 -6.66
C LEU A 267 -27.07 19.26 -5.53
N ASP A 268 -28.26 19.83 -5.74
CA ASP A 268 -29.33 19.87 -4.75
C ASP A 268 -29.91 18.47 -4.45
N ASP A 269 -29.94 17.56 -5.43
CA ASP A 269 -30.43 16.19 -5.26
C ASP A 269 -29.42 15.30 -4.50
N GLU A 270 -28.14 15.64 -4.57
CA GLU A 270 -27.03 14.97 -3.87
C GLU A 270 -26.74 15.59 -2.49
N ALA A 271 -27.32 16.75 -2.19
CA ALA A 271 -27.13 17.44 -0.93
C ALA A 271 -27.66 16.60 0.25
N ILE A 272 -26.82 16.44 1.28
CA ILE A 272 -27.24 15.78 2.54
C ILE A 272 -28.05 16.73 3.43
N SER A 273 -27.83 18.03 3.28
CA SER A 273 -28.55 19.10 3.96
C SER A 273 -28.35 20.44 3.25
N PHE A 274 -29.11 21.45 3.65
CA PHE A 274 -28.91 22.83 3.24
C PHE A 274 -28.52 23.67 4.45
N GLN A 275 -27.59 24.60 4.25
CA GLN A 275 -27.09 25.47 5.31
C GLN A 275 -27.15 26.92 4.88
N THR A 276 -27.60 27.79 5.78
CA THR A 276 -27.48 29.24 5.59
C THR A 276 -26.10 29.71 6.01
N VAL A 277 -25.33 30.25 5.07
CA VAL A 277 -24.03 30.89 5.33
C VAL A 277 -24.23 32.39 5.42
N ALA A 278 -23.67 32.99 6.48
CA ALA A 278 -23.64 34.44 6.69
C ALA A 278 -22.24 34.99 6.40
N GLY A 279 -22.16 36.13 5.72
CA GLY A 279 -20.88 36.79 5.43
C GLY A 279 -21.06 38.21 4.91
N VAL A 280 -19.98 38.81 4.42
CA VAL A 280 -20.03 40.08 3.67
C VAL A 280 -20.91 39.86 2.43
N GLY A 281 -21.95 40.67 2.27
CA GLY A 281 -23.00 40.51 1.25
C GLY A 281 -24.36 40.03 1.76
N GLY A 282 -24.44 39.47 2.99
CA GLY A 282 -25.69 38.97 3.57
C GLY A 282 -25.66 37.45 3.86
N THR A 283 -26.82 36.79 3.69
CA THR A 283 -26.99 35.35 3.93
C THR A 283 -27.46 34.63 2.68
N ILE A 284 -26.88 33.46 2.40
CA ILE A 284 -27.25 32.60 1.27
C ILE A 284 -27.41 31.15 1.75
N GLU A 285 -28.35 30.42 1.17
CA GLU A 285 -28.53 28.99 1.42
C GLU A 285 -27.71 28.18 0.41
N ILE A 286 -26.91 27.24 0.92
CA ILE A 286 -25.99 26.43 0.13
C ILE A 286 -26.24 24.93 0.36
N PRO A 287 -26.09 24.08 -0.67
CA PRO A 287 -26.12 22.65 -0.48
C PRO A 287 -24.84 22.18 0.23
N VAL A 288 -25.02 21.22 1.13
CA VAL A 288 -23.95 20.57 1.89
C VAL A 288 -23.82 19.14 1.40
N LEU A 289 -22.61 18.76 1.04
CA LEU A 289 -22.26 17.44 0.54
C LEU A 289 -21.13 16.84 1.39
N ARG A 290 -20.79 15.59 1.09
CA ARG A 290 -19.78 14.82 1.80
C ARG A 290 -18.82 14.20 0.81
N ILE A 291 -17.53 14.31 1.09
CA ILE A 291 -16.45 13.75 0.29
C ILE A 291 -15.71 12.66 1.08
N ASP A 292 -15.12 11.70 0.37
CA ASP A 292 -14.46 10.56 1.03
C ASP A 292 -13.24 11.01 1.83
N ALA A 293 -12.47 11.94 1.29
CA ALA A 293 -11.29 12.48 1.97
C ALA A 293 -10.85 13.85 1.48
N LEU A 294 -10.18 14.58 2.39
CA LEU A 294 -9.42 15.80 2.13
C LEU A 294 -7.99 15.61 2.63
N SER A 295 -7.01 15.84 1.77
CA SER A 295 -5.58 15.71 2.06
C SER A 295 -4.89 17.06 2.00
N LEU A 296 -4.43 17.60 3.13
CA LEU A 296 -3.57 18.78 3.17
C LEU A 296 -2.14 18.39 2.80
N LYS A 297 -1.54 19.06 1.81
CA LYS A 297 -0.19 18.72 1.34
C LYS A 297 0.86 19.44 2.19
N GLY A 298 1.59 18.69 3.01
CA GLY A 298 2.68 19.22 3.82
C GLY A 298 4.02 19.27 3.09
N ALA A 299 4.99 19.91 3.73
CA ALA A 299 6.38 19.88 3.32
C ALA A 299 7.01 18.48 3.57
N ASN A 300 8.09 18.19 2.84
CA ASN A 300 8.83 16.90 2.93
C ASN A 300 7.95 15.67 2.60
N ASP A 301 6.97 15.85 1.71
CA ASP A 301 6.06 14.79 1.25
C ASP A 301 5.27 14.12 2.38
N VAL A 302 4.90 14.88 3.43
CA VAL A 302 4.00 14.42 4.50
C VAL A 302 2.63 15.07 4.30
N ASP A 303 1.64 14.25 3.95
CA ASP A 303 0.26 14.67 3.75
C ASP A 303 -0.58 14.42 5.01
N PHE A 304 -1.56 15.28 5.28
CA PHE A 304 -2.51 15.14 6.39
C PHE A 304 -3.88 14.78 5.86
N LEU A 305 -4.33 13.55 6.13
CA LEU A 305 -5.55 12.99 5.57
C LEU A 305 -6.70 13.07 6.57
N PHE A 306 -7.76 13.75 6.18
CA PHE A 306 -9.07 13.73 6.81
C PHE A 306 -10.01 12.88 5.97
N ARG A 307 -10.88 12.12 6.63
CA ARG A 307 -11.87 11.24 5.99
C ARG A 307 -13.27 11.74 6.29
N ASP A 308 -14.19 11.40 5.39
CA ASP A 308 -15.63 11.66 5.56
C ASP A 308 -15.91 13.15 5.84
N VAL A 309 -15.37 14.00 4.96
CA VAL A 309 -15.36 15.46 5.18
C VAL A 309 -16.64 16.07 4.64
N VAL A 310 -17.31 16.87 5.46
CA VAL A 310 -18.49 17.63 5.06
C VAL A 310 -18.08 18.97 4.48
N VAL A 311 -18.65 19.33 3.33
CA VAL A 311 -18.30 20.52 2.53
C VAL A 311 -19.56 21.25 2.07
N GLY A 312 -19.55 22.58 2.19
CA GLY A 312 -20.57 23.43 1.59
C GLY A 312 -20.21 23.76 0.14
N ILE A 313 -21.19 23.92 -0.75
CA ILE A 313 -20.92 24.28 -2.15
C ILE A 313 -21.37 25.71 -2.44
N ILE A 314 -20.42 26.59 -2.73
CA ILE A 314 -20.70 27.97 -3.15
C ILE A 314 -19.54 28.55 -3.96
N ASP A 315 -19.88 29.30 -5.00
CA ASP A 315 -18.92 30.05 -5.80
C ASP A 315 -18.69 31.44 -5.17
N ILE A 316 -17.47 31.67 -4.68
CA ILE A 316 -17.09 32.92 -4.03
C ILE A 316 -16.42 33.87 -5.03
N ASP A 317 -15.36 33.39 -5.67
CA ASP A 317 -14.59 34.08 -6.71
C ASP A 317 -13.92 33.02 -7.61
N ASP A 318 -13.74 33.31 -8.90
CA ASP A 318 -13.12 32.38 -9.85
C ASP A 318 -11.68 31.97 -9.44
N ALA A 319 -10.99 32.81 -8.66
CA ALA A 319 -9.66 32.51 -8.13
C ALA A 319 -9.67 31.63 -6.86
N VAL A 320 -10.84 31.37 -6.27
CA VAL A 320 -11.00 30.59 -5.03
C VAL A 320 -11.68 29.26 -5.35
N PRO A 321 -10.92 28.18 -5.60
CA PRO A 321 -11.50 26.87 -5.88
C PRO A 321 -12.11 26.20 -4.64
N GLY A 322 -11.75 26.66 -3.45
CA GLY A 322 -12.29 26.18 -2.18
C GLY A 322 -11.73 26.95 -0.98
N VAL A 323 -12.37 26.75 0.16
CA VAL A 323 -12.02 27.33 1.45
C VAL A 323 -11.70 26.20 2.43
N LEU A 324 -10.56 26.28 3.08
CA LEU A 324 -10.16 25.42 4.20
C LEU A 324 -10.64 26.07 5.50
N GLY A 325 -11.75 25.58 6.02
CA GLY A 325 -12.39 26.11 7.22
C GLY A 325 -11.88 25.51 8.53
N MET A 326 -12.38 26.06 9.62
CA MET A 326 -12.01 25.65 10.97
C MET A 326 -12.59 24.28 11.39
N ASN A 327 -13.54 23.71 10.66
CA ASN A 327 -13.97 22.32 10.90
C ASN A 327 -12.84 21.29 10.68
N ILE A 328 -11.81 21.65 9.90
CA ILE A 328 -10.60 20.83 9.75
C ILE A 328 -9.59 21.17 10.84
N LEU A 329 -9.28 22.46 11.02
CA LEU A 329 -8.22 22.89 11.93
C LEU A 329 -8.59 22.74 13.42
N ASN A 330 -9.87 22.82 13.77
CA ASN A 330 -10.37 22.69 15.14
C ASN A 330 -10.95 21.31 15.46
N SER A 331 -10.85 20.35 14.55
CA SER A 331 -11.58 19.10 14.67
C SER A 331 -11.27 18.35 15.97
N GLY A 332 -12.33 17.92 16.66
CA GLY A 332 -12.33 17.17 17.90
C GLY A 332 -12.30 18.03 19.18
N TRP A 333 -11.94 19.32 19.12
CA TRP A 333 -11.87 20.15 20.33
C TRP A 333 -13.25 20.48 20.91
N GLU A 334 -14.26 20.63 20.06
CA GLU A 334 -15.58 21.07 20.50
C GLU A 334 -16.32 20.00 21.28
N ILE A 335 -16.35 18.77 20.74
CA ILE A 335 -16.97 17.64 21.42
C ILE A 335 -16.23 17.32 22.71
N TYR A 336 -14.89 17.43 22.71
CA TYR A 336 -14.06 17.26 23.89
C TYR A 336 -14.44 18.27 24.99
N ALA A 337 -14.47 19.56 24.65
CA ALA A 337 -14.76 20.62 25.60
C ALA A 337 -16.21 20.58 26.10
N LEU A 338 -17.18 20.26 25.23
CA LEU A 338 -18.58 20.07 25.61
C LEU A 338 -18.75 18.92 26.59
N ASN A 339 -18.17 17.75 26.30
CA ASN A 339 -18.24 16.58 27.18
C ASN A 339 -17.61 16.89 28.55
N GLN A 340 -16.47 17.59 28.58
CA GLN A 340 -15.88 18.09 29.81
C GLN A 340 -16.83 19.00 30.59
N PHE A 341 -17.44 19.98 29.92
CA PHE A 341 -18.37 20.92 30.56
C PHE A 341 -19.59 20.22 31.19
N VAL A 342 -20.14 19.20 30.52
CA VAL A 342 -21.28 18.43 31.04
C VAL A 342 -20.88 17.27 31.98
N GLY A 343 -19.58 17.10 32.25
CA GLY A 343 -19.06 16.07 33.17
C GLY A 343 -19.09 14.64 32.60
N LEU A 344 -19.13 14.48 31.29
CA LEU A 344 -18.95 13.19 30.58
C LEU A 344 -17.46 12.93 30.33
N ASP A 345 -17.11 11.66 30.04
CA ASP A 345 -15.77 11.32 29.56
C ASP A 345 -15.54 11.99 28.20
N PRO A 346 -14.57 12.92 28.09
CA PRO A 346 -14.39 13.69 26.87
C PRO A 346 -13.68 12.92 25.75
N GLY A 347 -13.08 11.77 26.05
CA GLY A 347 -12.30 11.00 25.08
C GLY A 347 -10.97 11.68 24.73
N LEU A 348 -10.49 11.48 23.49
CA LEU A 348 -9.25 12.09 23.02
C LEU A 348 -9.47 13.59 22.74
N PRO A 349 -8.48 14.46 23.03
CA PRO A 349 -8.51 15.86 22.67
C PRO A 349 -8.55 16.05 21.15
N GLY A 350 -8.71 17.32 20.72
CA GLY A 350 -8.73 17.68 19.30
C GLY A 350 -7.43 17.32 18.57
N ILE A 351 -7.50 17.32 17.24
CA ILE A 351 -6.43 16.78 16.38
C ILE A 351 -5.13 17.58 16.50
N PHE A 352 -5.25 18.90 16.47
CA PHE A 352 -4.12 19.81 16.56
C PHE A 352 -4.15 20.55 17.88
N ASP A 353 -3.10 20.44 18.68
CA ASP A 353 -2.96 21.25 19.90
C ASP A 353 -2.76 22.73 19.56
N ARG A 354 -2.04 22.99 18.46
CA ARG A 354 -1.61 24.32 18.07
C ARG A 354 -1.43 24.44 16.56
N VAL A 355 -1.82 25.59 16.03
CA VAL A 355 -1.57 26.02 14.65
C VAL A 355 -0.80 27.33 14.67
N ASP A 356 0.43 27.34 14.15
CA ASP A 356 1.23 28.55 14.01
C ASP A 356 1.32 28.99 12.55
N LEU A 357 1.06 30.25 12.28
CA LEU A 357 1.04 30.85 10.95
C LEU A 357 2.20 31.83 10.82
N ASP A 358 3.00 31.71 9.76
CA ASP A 358 4.06 32.66 9.43
C ASP A 358 3.72 33.45 8.17
N PHE A 359 3.46 34.75 8.32
CA PHE A 359 3.13 35.68 7.24
C PHE A 359 4.17 36.79 7.09
N ARG A 360 5.42 36.55 7.51
CA ARG A 360 6.49 37.55 7.41
C ARG A 360 6.94 37.81 5.97
N ASP A 361 6.79 36.84 5.09
CA ASP A 361 7.05 36.99 3.65
C ASP A 361 5.73 37.38 2.93
N PRO A 362 5.74 38.43 2.08
CA PRO A 362 4.52 38.91 1.42
C PRO A 362 4.01 38.01 0.28
N LEU A 363 4.82 37.04 -0.19
CA LEU A 363 4.48 36.14 -1.30
C LEU A 363 4.31 34.69 -0.86
N ARG A 364 4.86 34.32 0.30
CA ARG A 364 4.84 32.96 0.84
C ARG A 364 4.48 32.98 2.32
N GLY A 365 3.74 31.96 2.76
CA GLY A 365 3.54 31.69 4.18
C GLY A 365 3.88 30.25 4.53
N ASP A 366 3.87 29.95 5.82
CA ASP A 366 3.98 28.58 6.33
C ASP A 366 2.96 28.40 7.46
N MET A 367 2.17 27.34 7.39
CA MET A 367 1.29 26.90 8.46
C MET A 367 1.93 25.70 9.14
N ARG A 368 2.25 25.83 10.42
CA ARG A 368 2.80 24.75 11.23
C ARG A 368 1.71 24.14 12.09
N LEU A 369 1.50 22.85 11.90
CA LEU A 369 0.54 22.02 12.61
C LEU A 369 1.26 21.23 13.70
N THR A 370 0.81 21.36 14.95
CA THR A 370 1.27 20.51 16.07
C THR A 370 0.24 19.44 16.33
N ILE A 371 0.61 18.17 16.10
CA ILE A 371 -0.31 17.02 16.18
C ILE A 371 -0.12 16.29 17.51
N ASP A 372 -1.23 15.88 18.13
CA ASP A 372 -1.20 15.03 19.33
C ASP A 372 -0.45 13.71 19.05
N GLY A 373 0.43 13.30 19.97
CA GLY A 373 1.35 12.18 19.78
C GLY A 373 0.69 10.85 19.37
N PRO A 374 -0.45 10.44 19.95
CA PRO A 374 -1.22 9.27 19.51
C PRO A 374 -1.80 9.36 18.10
N ARG A 375 -2.06 10.57 17.58
CA ARG A 375 -2.57 10.81 16.23
C ARG A 375 -1.47 10.97 15.18
N ASP A 376 -0.22 11.18 15.61
CA ASP A 376 0.96 11.22 14.72
C ASP A 376 1.39 9.81 14.24
N ALA A 377 0.46 9.11 13.60
CA ALA A 377 0.66 7.79 13.03
C ALA A 377 1.06 7.91 11.55
N PHE A 378 2.36 7.85 11.27
CA PHE A 378 2.89 8.01 9.92
C PHE A 378 2.78 6.74 9.06
N ILE A 379 1.96 6.82 8.02
CA ILE A 379 1.76 5.78 7.01
C ILE A 379 2.62 6.08 5.78
N SER A 380 3.62 5.26 5.51
CA SER A 380 4.48 5.45 4.33
C SER A 380 3.74 5.09 3.04
N GLN A 381 3.82 5.93 2.00
CA GLN A 381 3.09 5.75 0.73
C GLN A 381 3.99 5.42 -0.48
N GLY A 382 5.31 5.62 -0.35
CA GLY A 382 6.29 5.40 -1.42
C GLY A 382 6.84 3.97 -1.49
N PRO A 383 7.77 3.69 -2.43
CA PRO A 383 8.55 2.47 -2.33
C PRO A 383 9.30 2.46 -1.00
N VAL A 384 9.11 1.42 -0.19
CA VAL A 384 9.75 1.28 1.12
C VAL A 384 10.92 0.33 1.00
N SER A 385 12.11 0.71 1.48
CA SER A 385 13.27 -0.17 1.51
C SER A 385 13.75 -0.38 2.94
N PHE A 386 13.70 -1.62 3.41
CA PHE A 386 14.28 -2.02 4.67
C PHE A 386 15.68 -2.61 4.45
N THR A 387 16.72 -1.90 4.89
CA THR A 387 18.10 -2.41 4.87
C THR A 387 18.59 -2.69 6.29
N LEU A 388 18.54 -3.96 6.70
CA LEU A 388 19.00 -4.38 8.03
C LEU A 388 20.11 -5.41 7.90
N GLY A 389 21.32 -5.08 8.37
CA GLY A 389 22.48 -5.97 8.27
C GLY A 389 22.37 -7.24 9.12
N SER A 390 21.88 -7.13 10.36
CA SER A 390 21.71 -8.23 11.31
C SER A 390 20.65 -7.89 12.37
N GLY A 391 20.25 -8.88 13.19
CA GLY A 391 19.25 -8.68 14.25
C GLY A 391 17.81 -8.72 13.75
N THR A 392 16.88 -8.23 14.58
CA THR A 392 15.44 -8.19 14.29
C THR A 392 14.91 -6.79 14.56
N LEU A 393 14.14 -6.23 13.62
CA LEU A 393 13.54 -4.90 13.73
C LEU A 393 12.09 -4.94 13.26
N ALA A 394 11.18 -4.39 14.06
CA ALA A 394 9.78 -4.19 13.65
C ALA A 394 9.65 -3.00 12.70
N GLN A 395 8.68 -3.05 11.76
CA GLN A 395 8.46 -1.95 10.82
C GLN A 395 8.15 -0.63 11.53
N ALA A 396 7.40 -0.65 12.64
CA ALA A 396 7.10 0.55 13.42
C ALA A 396 8.37 1.19 13.99
N LEU A 397 9.30 0.38 14.52
CA LEU A 397 10.59 0.85 15.03
C LEU A 397 11.54 1.32 13.91
N ALA A 398 11.28 0.91 12.67
CA ALA A 398 11.96 1.43 11.48
C ALA A 398 11.31 2.72 10.93
N GLY A 399 10.31 3.29 11.63
CA GLY A 399 9.62 4.53 11.23
C GLY A 399 8.39 4.32 10.34
N HIS A 400 7.92 3.08 10.21
CA HIS A 400 6.77 2.72 9.36
C HIS A 400 5.67 2.07 10.21
N THR A 401 4.81 2.87 10.84
CA THR A 401 3.70 2.34 11.66
C THR A 401 2.71 1.54 10.80
N ALA A 402 2.52 1.96 9.56
CA ALA A 402 1.90 1.20 8.49
C ALA A 402 2.50 1.58 7.12
N ILE A 403 2.29 0.74 6.12
CA ILE A 403 2.73 0.96 4.74
C ILE A 403 1.51 0.90 3.81
N GLY A 404 1.36 1.90 2.97
CA GLY A 404 0.30 2.05 1.97
C GLY A 404 0.85 2.32 0.57
N GLY A 405 -0.03 2.74 -0.33
CA GLY A 405 0.31 3.15 -1.69
C GLY A 405 0.57 1.99 -2.66
N SER A 406 1.04 2.33 -3.86
CA SER A 406 1.36 1.40 -4.95
C SER A 406 2.86 1.16 -5.13
N GLY A 407 3.69 1.77 -4.29
CA GLY A 407 5.13 1.57 -4.26
C GLY A 407 5.52 0.16 -3.81
N ASN A 408 6.70 -0.30 -4.27
CA ASN A 408 7.23 -1.61 -3.89
C ASN A 408 7.79 -1.60 -2.46
N VAL A 409 7.70 -2.71 -1.76
CA VAL A 409 8.42 -2.92 -0.48
C VAL A 409 9.64 -3.80 -0.76
N THR A 410 10.84 -3.37 -0.39
CA THR A 410 12.08 -4.13 -0.63
C THR A 410 12.78 -4.43 0.68
N LYS A 411 13.07 -5.71 0.94
CA LYS A 411 13.87 -6.15 2.08
C LYS A 411 15.29 -6.52 1.61
N LEU A 412 16.26 -5.78 2.13
CA LEU A 412 17.70 -5.90 1.91
C LEU A 412 18.43 -6.25 3.22
N GLY A 413 19.70 -6.67 3.11
CA GLY A 413 20.56 -7.01 4.24
C GLY A 413 20.19 -8.33 4.93
N GLY A 414 21.11 -8.89 5.72
CA GLY A 414 20.99 -10.23 6.30
C GLY A 414 20.04 -10.34 7.52
N GLY A 415 19.59 -9.23 8.10
CA GLY A 415 18.73 -9.20 9.28
C GLY A 415 17.27 -9.58 9.02
N THR A 416 16.47 -9.60 10.09
CA THR A 416 15.03 -9.86 10.08
C THR A 416 14.23 -8.57 10.22
N VAL A 417 13.30 -8.31 9.30
CA VAL A 417 12.30 -7.25 9.47
C VAL A 417 10.96 -7.89 9.77
N VAL A 418 10.28 -7.39 10.80
CA VAL A 418 8.97 -7.88 11.23
C VAL A 418 7.89 -6.92 10.76
N LEU A 419 6.92 -7.43 10.00
CA LEU A 419 5.69 -6.72 9.67
C LEU A 419 4.68 -6.98 10.79
N ASP A 420 4.57 -6.01 11.70
CA ASP A 420 3.77 -6.05 12.93
C ASP A 420 2.47 -5.23 12.84
N ALA A 421 2.11 -4.77 11.63
CA ALA A 421 0.89 -4.01 11.36
C ALA A 421 0.15 -4.51 10.12
N VAL A 422 -1.11 -4.11 9.97
CA VAL A 422 -1.85 -4.25 8.72
C VAL A 422 -1.36 -3.18 7.75
N ASN A 423 -0.96 -3.59 6.55
CA ASN A 423 -0.50 -2.68 5.51
C ASN A 423 -1.48 -2.70 4.32
N THR A 424 -1.71 -1.54 3.72
CA THR A 424 -2.58 -1.36 2.55
C THR A 424 -1.81 -1.23 1.24
N VAL A 425 -0.50 -1.52 1.29
CA VAL A 425 0.37 -1.51 0.11
C VAL A 425 -0.08 -2.50 -0.96
N THR A 426 -0.06 -2.05 -2.21
CA THR A 426 -0.47 -2.81 -3.39
C THR A 426 0.68 -3.12 -4.34
N GLY A 427 1.79 -2.39 -4.22
CA GLY A 427 3.02 -2.70 -4.94
C GLY A 427 3.63 -4.02 -4.48
N THR A 428 4.55 -4.56 -5.29
CA THR A 428 5.15 -5.87 -5.01
C THR A 428 6.16 -5.78 -3.87
N THR A 429 6.10 -6.74 -2.96
CA THR A 429 7.09 -6.96 -1.90
C THR A 429 8.22 -7.86 -2.41
N PHE A 430 9.44 -7.35 -2.45
CA PHE A 430 10.65 -8.09 -2.81
C PHE A 430 11.48 -8.41 -1.57
N VAL A 431 11.68 -9.70 -1.28
CA VAL A 431 12.62 -10.15 -0.27
C VAL A 431 13.90 -10.59 -0.97
N GLN A 432 14.90 -9.69 -0.98
CA GLN A 432 16.15 -9.91 -1.72
C GLN A 432 17.26 -10.50 -0.84
N ALA A 433 17.24 -10.22 0.47
CA ALA A 433 18.19 -10.79 1.43
C ALA A 433 17.61 -10.86 2.86
N GLY A 434 18.15 -11.78 3.66
CA GLY A 434 17.75 -11.97 5.06
C GLY A 434 16.32 -12.48 5.20
N THR A 435 15.64 -12.06 6.26
CA THR A 435 14.27 -12.51 6.56
C THR A 435 13.28 -11.35 6.58
N LEU A 436 12.14 -11.49 5.92
CA LEU A 436 10.93 -10.70 6.17
C LEU A 436 9.96 -11.60 6.94
N ARG A 437 9.52 -11.20 8.13
CA ARG A 437 8.63 -11.99 8.99
C ARG A 437 7.25 -11.35 9.07
N ILE A 438 6.21 -12.11 8.77
CA ILE A 438 4.80 -11.73 8.90
C ILE A 438 4.32 -12.11 10.30
N ASP A 439 4.04 -11.13 11.15
CA ASP A 439 3.45 -11.34 12.48
C ASP A 439 1.95 -11.00 12.52
N VAL A 440 1.46 -10.27 11.53
CA VAL A 440 0.04 -9.94 11.35
C VAL A 440 -0.47 -10.55 10.05
N SER A 441 -1.55 -11.32 10.09
CA SER A 441 -2.07 -12.07 8.93
C SER A 441 -2.27 -11.21 7.67
N ASN A 442 -2.69 -9.94 7.84
CA ASN A 442 -2.97 -9.00 6.76
C ASN A 442 -1.80 -8.05 6.44
N ALA A 443 -0.59 -8.35 6.90
CA ALA A 443 0.57 -7.50 6.66
C ALA A 443 0.90 -7.28 5.17
N LEU A 444 0.46 -8.17 4.27
CA LEU A 444 0.68 -8.10 2.82
C LEU A 444 -0.62 -8.35 2.02
N PHE A 445 -1.78 -8.02 2.58
CA PHE A 445 -3.08 -8.41 2.00
C PHE A 445 -3.27 -7.97 0.54
N GLY A 446 -2.83 -6.75 0.20
CA GLY A 446 -2.86 -6.20 -1.16
C GLY A 446 -1.58 -6.41 -1.97
N SER A 447 -0.51 -6.95 -1.38
CA SER A 447 0.84 -6.94 -1.93
C SER A 447 1.31 -8.33 -2.34
N PRO A 448 1.53 -8.60 -3.64
CA PRO A 448 2.24 -9.78 -4.09
C PRO A 448 3.66 -9.82 -3.52
N ALA A 449 4.19 -11.00 -3.22
CA ALA A 449 5.53 -11.16 -2.69
C ALA A 449 6.43 -12.04 -3.58
N VAL A 450 7.69 -11.64 -3.74
CA VAL A 450 8.73 -12.40 -4.45
C VAL A 450 9.92 -12.60 -3.52
N VAL A 451 10.32 -13.84 -3.29
CA VAL A 451 11.45 -14.20 -2.41
C VAL A 451 12.60 -14.71 -3.28
N GLN A 452 13.70 -13.98 -3.29
CA GLN A 452 14.88 -14.30 -4.08
C GLN A 452 15.78 -15.33 -3.37
N SER A 453 16.72 -15.89 -4.13
CA SER A 453 17.72 -16.84 -3.62
C SER A 453 18.47 -16.31 -2.39
N GLY A 454 18.57 -17.16 -1.36
CA GLY A 454 19.21 -16.82 -0.08
C GLY A 454 18.37 -15.96 0.87
N ALA A 455 17.17 -15.53 0.45
CA ALA A 455 16.23 -14.80 1.29
C ALA A 455 15.13 -15.70 1.86
N THR A 456 14.46 -15.25 2.92
CA THR A 456 13.37 -15.97 3.58
C THR A 456 12.17 -15.07 3.82
N LEU A 457 10.98 -15.52 3.43
CA LEU A 457 9.72 -15.01 3.98
C LEU A 457 9.28 -15.96 5.10
N ALA A 458 9.20 -15.45 6.32
CA ALA A 458 8.78 -16.22 7.48
C ALA A 458 7.36 -15.81 7.91
N VAL A 459 6.57 -16.76 8.39
CA VAL A 459 5.26 -16.51 9.00
C VAL A 459 5.34 -16.90 10.46
N ALA A 460 4.95 -16.00 11.37
CA ALA A 460 4.97 -16.27 12.79
C ALA A 460 4.04 -17.43 13.18
N ASP A 461 4.31 -18.03 14.33
CA ASP A 461 3.52 -19.17 14.80
C ASP A 461 2.10 -18.72 15.18
N GLY A 462 1.10 -19.50 14.74
CA GLY A 462 -0.31 -19.13 14.89
C GLY A 462 -0.82 -18.07 13.90
N VAL A 463 0.03 -17.57 13.00
CA VAL A 463 -0.35 -16.62 11.95
C VAL A 463 -0.54 -17.33 10.62
N VAL A 464 -1.54 -16.90 9.85
CA VAL A 464 -1.77 -17.35 8.48
C VAL A 464 -1.56 -16.15 7.56
N ALA A 465 -0.56 -16.24 6.69
CA ALA A 465 -0.25 -15.16 5.75
C ALA A 465 -1.36 -15.01 4.69
N ARG A 466 -1.85 -13.77 4.50
CA ARG A 466 -2.82 -13.41 3.46
C ARG A 466 -2.17 -12.43 2.49
N LEU A 467 -2.07 -12.83 1.23
CA LEU A 467 -1.50 -12.05 0.14
C LEU A 467 -2.00 -12.58 -1.22
N PRO A 468 -2.02 -11.73 -2.27
CA PRO A 468 -2.57 -12.13 -3.58
C PRO A 468 -1.74 -13.20 -4.27
N SER A 469 -0.40 -13.13 -4.17
CA SER A 469 0.46 -14.20 -4.67
C SER A 469 1.83 -14.18 -4.01
N LEU A 470 2.42 -15.36 -3.83
CA LEU A 470 3.80 -15.55 -3.38
C LEU A 470 4.59 -16.33 -4.43
N THR A 471 5.73 -15.78 -4.87
CA THR A 471 6.66 -16.45 -5.79
C THR A 471 8.00 -16.72 -5.09
N LEU A 472 8.45 -17.97 -5.09
CA LEU A 472 9.76 -18.39 -4.58
C LEU A 472 10.76 -18.55 -5.72
N ALA A 473 11.47 -17.46 -6.03
CA ALA A 473 12.53 -17.38 -7.04
C ALA A 473 13.89 -17.75 -6.44
N GLY A 474 13.96 -18.95 -5.85
CA GLY A 474 15.15 -19.49 -5.16
C GLY A 474 15.15 -19.29 -3.64
N GLY A 475 14.20 -18.50 -3.12
CA GLY A 475 14.09 -18.21 -1.69
C GLY A 475 13.36 -19.28 -0.87
N THR A 476 13.29 -19.06 0.44
CA THR A 476 12.60 -19.95 1.38
C THR A 476 11.31 -19.33 1.91
N LEU A 477 10.22 -20.09 1.93
CA LEU A 477 9.04 -19.81 2.75
C LEU A 477 9.13 -20.62 4.04
N ALA A 478 9.25 -19.95 5.19
CA ALA A 478 9.23 -20.59 6.50
C ALA A 478 7.85 -20.39 7.15
N ALA A 479 6.96 -21.37 7.05
CA ALA A 479 5.59 -21.27 7.53
C ALA A 479 5.10 -22.62 8.06
N GLN A 480 4.33 -22.62 9.16
CA GLN A 480 3.76 -23.85 9.70
C GLN A 480 2.42 -24.22 9.04
N THR A 481 1.61 -23.23 8.69
CA THR A 481 0.31 -23.41 8.05
C THR A 481 0.27 -22.68 6.72
N LEU A 482 -0.02 -23.42 5.65
CA LEU A 482 -0.19 -22.94 4.29
C LEU A 482 -1.67 -23.05 3.91
N ALA A 483 -2.41 -21.96 4.08
CA ALA A 483 -3.78 -21.86 3.59
C ALA A 483 -3.77 -21.16 2.23
N ILE A 484 -4.16 -21.86 1.17
CA ILE A 484 -4.22 -21.34 -0.19
C ILE A 484 -5.69 -21.37 -0.64
N ASN A 485 -6.43 -20.29 -0.41
CA ASN A 485 -7.89 -20.23 -0.66
C ASN A 485 -8.42 -18.80 -0.90
N GLY A 486 -7.53 -17.81 -1.03
CA GLY A 486 -7.84 -16.39 -1.29
C GLY A 486 -8.71 -15.67 -0.25
N THR A 487 -9.29 -16.37 0.72
CA THR A 487 -10.25 -15.85 1.68
C THR A 487 -9.58 -15.70 3.05
N SER A 488 -9.12 -16.83 3.61
CA SER A 488 -8.46 -16.91 4.91
C SER A 488 -6.93 -17.02 4.79
N GLY A 489 -6.40 -17.26 3.59
CA GLY A 489 -4.96 -17.36 3.33
C GLY A 489 -4.56 -16.75 2.00
N MET A 490 -3.45 -17.22 1.42
CA MET A 490 -2.96 -16.77 0.12
C MET A 490 -3.90 -17.17 -1.02
N THR A 491 -3.92 -16.43 -2.12
CA THR A 491 -4.62 -16.86 -3.34
C THR A 491 -3.75 -17.78 -4.20
N ARG A 492 -2.45 -17.46 -4.31
CA ARG A 492 -1.53 -18.23 -5.15
C ARG A 492 -0.14 -18.40 -4.53
N LEU A 493 0.40 -19.62 -4.61
CA LEU A 493 1.79 -19.94 -4.32
C LEU A 493 2.48 -20.47 -5.59
N VAL A 494 3.59 -19.86 -5.97
CA VAL A 494 4.43 -20.28 -7.11
C VAL A 494 5.83 -20.61 -6.62
N ILE A 495 6.32 -21.81 -6.91
CA ILE A 495 7.65 -22.26 -6.56
C ILE A 495 8.44 -22.44 -7.85
N GLU A 496 9.35 -21.50 -8.13
CA GLU A 496 10.24 -21.60 -9.30
C GLU A 496 11.48 -22.39 -8.93
N SER A 497 12.22 -22.00 -7.90
CA SER A 497 13.44 -22.71 -7.49
C SER A 497 13.70 -22.68 -5.99
N GLY A 498 12.69 -22.29 -5.21
CA GLY A 498 12.76 -22.15 -3.77
C GLY A 498 12.25 -23.36 -2.97
N HIS A 499 12.21 -23.19 -1.65
CA HIS A 499 11.80 -24.23 -0.71
C HIS A 499 10.71 -23.74 0.23
N VAL A 500 9.86 -24.65 0.69
CA VAL A 500 8.92 -24.40 1.78
C VAL A 500 9.31 -25.27 2.96
N VAL A 501 9.44 -24.65 4.14
CA VAL A 501 9.88 -25.33 5.36
C VAL A 501 8.93 -25.03 6.52
N GLY A 502 8.64 -26.05 7.32
CA GLY A 502 7.92 -25.90 8.58
C GLY A 502 8.81 -25.22 9.62
N ARG A 503 8.22 -24.36 10.46
CA ARG A 503 8.95 -23.72 11.58
C ARG A 503 9.00 -24.61 12.82
N LEU A 504 8.13 -25.60 12.90
CA LEU A 504 8.06 -26.58 13.99
C LEU A 504 8.35 -28.00 13.46
N PRO A 505 8.71 -28.94 14.35
CA PRO A 505 8.82 -30.35 13.99
C PRO A 505 7.52 -30.85 13.33
N GLY A 506 7.65 -31.68 12.31
CA GLY A 506 6.52 -32.25 11.56
C GLY A 506 6.35 -31.67 10.16
N GLY A 507 6.94 -30.52 9.83
CA GLY A 507 6.81 -29.89 8.51
C GLY A 507 5.52 -29.06 8.35
N PRO A 508 5.32 -28.37 7.22
CA PRO A 508 4.18 -27.47 7.02
C PRO A 508 2.87 -28.23 6.73
N THR A 509 1.73 -27.73 7.17
CA THR A 509 0.41 -28.26 6.77
C THR A 509 -0.10 -27.48 5.55
N LEU A 510 -0.61 -28.14 4.51
CA LEU A 510 -1.14 -27.50 3.31
C LEU A 510 -2.64 -27.76 3.14
N SER A 511 -3.41 -26.69 3.00
CA SER A 511 -4.82 -26.73 2.58
C SER A 511 -5.05 -25.84 1.36
N VAL A 512 -5.60 -26.40 0.28
CA VAL A 512 -5.91 -25.69 -0.96
C VAL A 512 -7.42 -25.71 -1.18
N GLY A 513 -8.05 -24.55 -1.29
CA GLY A 513 -9.51 -24.41 -1.40
C GLY A 513 -9.92 -23.37 -2.43
N MET A 514 -11.03 -22.65 -2.19
CA MET A 514 -11.66 -21.77 -3.18
C MET A 514 -10.68 -20.83 -3.88
N ALA A 515 -10.61 -20.87 -5.21
CA ALA A 515 -9.71 -20.06 -6.04
C ALA A 515 -8.21 -20.16 -5.68
N GLY A 516 -7.84 -21.11 -4.83
CA GLY A 516 -6.48 -21.33 -4.36
C GLY A 516 -5.66 -22.13 -5.37
N THR A 517 -4.47 -21.63 -5.71
CA THR A 517 -3.57 -22.28 -6.66
C THR A 517 -2.16 -22.44 -6.11
N VAL A 518 -1.62 -23.65 -6.16
CA VAL A 518 -0.19 -23.94 -5.92
C VAL A 518 0.44 -24.37 -7.23
N SER A 519 1.58 -23.81 -7.61
CA SER A 519 2.27 -24.15 -8.86
C SER A 519 3.76 -24.42 -8.62
N LEU A 520 4.24 -25.57 -9.08
CA LEU A 520 5.66 -25.95 -9.07
C LEU A 520 6.26 -25.71 -10.47
N ALA A 521 6.72 -24.48 -10.70
CA ALA A 521 6.94 -23.94 -12.04
C ALA A 521 8.37 -24.13 -12.60
N GLY A 522 9.41 -24.29 -11.78
CA GLY A 522 10.80 -24.26 -12.28
C GLY A 522 11.44 -25.61 -12.62
N GLY A 523 10.62 -26.61 -12.97
CA GLY A 523 11.09 -27.84 -13.60
C GLY A 523 11.26 -29.03 -12.64
N ALA A 524 12.01 -30.04 -13.08
CA ALA A 524 12.10 -31.34 -12.41
C ALA A 524 12.78 -31.33 -11.03
N GLY A 525 13.56 -30.28 -10.72
CA GLY A 525 14.22 -30.13 -9.43
C GLY A 525 13.36 -29.51 -8.33
N VAL A 526 12.13 -29.10 -8.64
CA VAL A 526 11.23 -28.46 -7.66
C VAL A 526 10.48 -29.53 -6.87
N ARG A 527 10.60 -29.48 -5.54
CA ARG A 527 9.91 -30.37 -4.63
C ARG A 527 9.22 -29.59 -3.50
N LEU A 528 7.98 -29.96 -3.21
CA LEU A 528 7.21 -29.46 -2.08
C LEU A 528 6.89 -30.63 -1.15
N ASP A 529 7.43 -30.60 0.07
CA ASP A 529 7.14 -31.59 1.11
C ASP A 529 6.22 -30.99 2.19
N VAL A 530 5.12 -31.69 2.50
CA VAL A 530 4.12 -31.26 3.48
C VAL A 530 3.80 -32.36 4.48
N SER A 531 3.42 -31.95 5.68
CA SER A 531 3.02 -32.83 6.77
C SER A 531 1.61 -33.40 6.59
N THR A 532 0.69 -32.54 6.12
CA THR A 532 -0.69 -32.87 5.82
C THR A 532 -1.10 -32.17 4.54
N LEU A 533 -1.96 -32.80 3.76
CA LEU A 533 -2.50 -32.24 2.53
C LEU A 533 -4.03 -32.35 2.54
N VAL A 534 -4.69 -31.23 2.28
CA VAL A 534 -6.13 -31.17 2.05
C VAL A 534 -6.38 -30.36 0.79
N VAL A 535 -7.06 -30.94 -0.20
CA VAL A 535 -7.50 -30.24 -1.42
C VAL A 535 -9.02 -30.28 -1.47
N ASP A 536 -9.65 -29.10 -1.42
CA ASP A 536 -11.10 -28.97 -1.59
C ASP A 536 -11.43 -28.86 -3.08
N GLN A 537 -11.68 -30.02 -3.68
CA GLN A 537 -12.03 -30.13 -5.10
C GLN A 537 -13.36 -29.44 -5.42
N VAL A 538 -14.29 -29.40 -4.46
CA VAL A 538 -15.63 -28.82 -4.65
C VAL A 538 -15.54 -27.30 -4.71
N ALA A 539 -14.71 -26.71 -3.86
CA ALA A 539 -14.42 -25.28 -3.89
C ALA A 539 -13.49 -24.87 -5.04
N GLY A 540 -12.84 -25.82 -5.73
CA GLY A 540 -11.96 -25.56 -6.87
C GLY A 540 -10.49 -25.34 -6.50
N GLY A 541 -10.01 -25.94 -5.41
CA GLY A 541 -8.59 -25.91 -5.06
C GLY A 541 -7.74 -26.69 -6.06
N LEU A 542 -6.64 -26.08 -6.53
CA LEU A 542 -5.78 -26.64 -7.58
C LEU A 542 -4.31 -26.64 -7.17
N ILE A 543 -3.66 -27.78 -7.35
CA ILE A 543 -2.20 -27.93 -7.29
C ILE A 543 -1.70 -28.33 -8.68
N ASP A 544 -0.88 -27.48 -9.29
CA ASP A 544 -0.15 -27.76 -10.51
C ASP A 544 1.28 -28.19 -10.17
N VAL A 545 1.55 -29.49 -10.27
CA VAL A 545 2.86 -30.09 -9.98
C VAL A 545 3.88 -29.77 -11.07
N GLY A 546 3.45 -29.31 -12.26
CA GLY A 546 4.35 -29.04 -13.37
C GLY A 546 5.24 -30.27 -13.67
N ARG A 547 6.56 -30.07 -13.69
CA ARG A 547 7.54 -31.18 -13.78
C ARG A 547 8.10 -31.62 -12.42
N GLY A 548 7.67 -30.98 -11.33
CA GLY A 548 8.20 -31.17 -9.99
C GLY A 548 7.62 -32.38 -9.25
N GLN A 549 7.74 -32.33 -7.93
CA GLN A 549 7.35 -33.39 -6.99
C GLN A 549 6.59 -32.82 -5.79
N LEU A 550 5.54 -33.53 -5.36
CA LEU A 550 4.78 -33.26 -4.15
C LEU A 550 4.90 -34.45 -3.20
N GLY A 551 5.56 -34.26 -2.06
CA GLY A 551 5.67 -35.25 -0.99
C GLY A 551 4.71 -34.93 0.16
N VAL A 552 4.03 -35.95 0.67
CA VAL A 552 3.16 -35.86 1.85
C VAL A 552 3.64 -36.88 2.89
N ALA A 553 3.86 -36.41 4.11
CA ALA A 553 4.29 -37.26 5.22
C ALA A 553 3.27 -38.35 5.57
N ALA A 554 3.73 -39.41 6.22
CA ALA A 554 2.90 -40.53 6.61
C ALA A 554 1.71 -40.10 7.48
N GLY A 555 0.50 -40.52 7.08
CA GLY A 555 -0.75 -40.13 7.73
C GLY A 555 -1.26 -38.72 7.41
N GLY A 556 -0.57 -37.97 6.54
CA GLY A 556 -0.92 -36.61 6.14
C GLY A 556 -2.04 -36.48 5.11
N ILE A 557 -2.27 -37.54 4.33
CA ILE A 557 -3.40 -37.71 3.40
C ILE A 557 -3.66 -39.22 3.25
N THR A 558 -4.91 -39.63 3.02
CA THR A 558 -5.20 -41.03 2.72
C THR A 558 -4.93 -41.32 1.25
N ARG A 559 -4.62 -42.58 0.93
CA ARG A 559 -4.45 -43.02 -0.47
C ARG A 559 -5.69 -42.74 -1.32
N ALA A 560 -6.88 -42.94 -0.77
CA ALA A 560 -8.14 -42.72 -1.48
C ALA A 560 -8.33 -41.24 -1.83
N ASP A 561 -8.04 -40.34 -0.88
CA ASP A 561 -8.17 -38.90 -1.10
C ASP A 561 -7.14 -38.40 -2.12
N LEU A 562 -5.88 -38.86 -2.02
CA LEU A 562 -4.84 -38.50 -2.99
C LEU A 562 -5.22 -38.90 -4.42
N LEU A 563 -5.74 -40.12 -4.59
CA LEU A 563 -6.18 -40.60 -5.90
C LEU A 563 -7.40 -39.83 -6.41
N ALA A 564 -8.33 -39.45 -5.54
CA ALA A 564 -9.44 -38.58 -5.90
C ALA A 564 -8.95 -37.21 -6.39
N ASP A 565 -7.97 -36.62 -5.72
CA ASP A 565 -7.37 -35.35 -6.10
C ASP A 565 -6.65 -35.45 -7.47
N VAL A 566 -5.87 -36.50 -7.70
CA VAL A 566 -5.19 -36.74 -8.99
C VAL A 566 -6.21 -36.99 -10.11
N ALA A 567 -7.27 -37.75 -9.83
CA ALA A 567 -8.33 -38.00 -10.81
C ALA A 567 -9.07 -36.71 -11.20
N ALA A 568 -9.34 -35.82 -10.24
CA ALA A 568 -9.95 -34.52 -10.50
C ALA A 568 -9.08 -33.63 -11.40
N GLY A 569 -7.75 -33.61 -11.16
CA GLY A 569 -6.81 -32.85 -12.00
C GLY A 569 -6.64 -33.45 -13.40
N ARG A 570 -6.66 -34.78 -13.51
CA ARG A 570 -6.59 -35.50 -14.78
C ARG A 570 -7.79 -35.23 -15.68
N GLY A 571 -9.00 -35.17 -15.11
CA GLY A 571 -10.24 -34.97 -15.87
C GLY A 571 -10.48 -36.07 -16.91
N ASP A 572 -10.57 -35.69 -18.18
CA ASP A 572 -10.73 -36.59 -19.34
C ASP A 572 -9.40 -37.24 -19.81
N GLY A 573 -8.30 -37.01 -19.08
CA GLY A 573 -6.95 -37.44 -19.48
C GLY A 573 -6.13 -36.33 -20.13
N SER A 574 -6.70 -35.14 -20.35
CA SER A 574 -5.97 -33.97 -20.87
C SER A 574 -5.14 -33.23 -19.83
N TRP A 575 -5.32 -33.52 -18.53
CA TRP A 575 -4.67 -32.82 -17.41
C TRP A 575 -4.96 -31.32 -17.38
N LYS A 576 -6.14 -30.93 -17.88
CA LYS A 576 -6.67 -29.56 -17.83
C LYS A 576 -7.76 -29.39 -16.77
N GLY A 577 -7.80 -30.29 -15.78
CA GLY A 577 -8.73 -30.19 -14.66
C GLY A 577 -8.58 -28.84 -13.93
N ILE A 578 -9.71 -28.28 -13.50
CA ILE A 578 -9.77 -26.97 -12.82
C ILE A 578 -9.66 -27.09 -11.30
N ALA A 579 -9.54 -28.31 -10.78
CA ALA A 579 -9.43 -28.63 -9.35
C ALA A 579 -8.62 -29.93 -9.15
N GLY A 580 -8.15 -30.19 -7.94
CA GLY A 580 -7.35 -31.37 -7.59
C GLY A 580 -5.85 -31.19 -7.84
N ILE A 581 -5.15 -32.29 -8.10
CA ILE A 581 -3.72 -32.31 -8.41
C ILE A 581 -3.55 -32.55 -9.91
N SER A 582 -3.06 -31.55 -10.63
CA SER A 582 -2.85 -31.54 -12.07
C SER A 582 -1.39 -31.25 -12.43
N SER A 583 -1.07 -31.30 -13.73
CA SER A 583 0.22 -30.88 -14.28
C SER A 583 0.05 -30.22 -15.63
N SER A 584 0.33 -28.92 -15.68
CA SER A 584 0.39 -28.15 -16.93
C SER A 584 1.51 -28.64 -17.85
N ALA A 585 2.60 -29.17 -17.30
CA ALA A 585 3.69 -29.75 -18.08
C ALA A 585 3.25 -31.05 -18.78
N VAL A 586 2.54 -31.93 -18.08
CA VAL A 586 1.95 -33.13 -18.69
C VAL A 586 0.97 -32.75 -19.80
N ALA A 587 0.07 -31.81 -19.55
CA ALA A 587 -0.88 -31.33 -20.56
C ALA A 587 -0.16 -30.79 -21.81
N SER A 588 0.95 -30.07 -21.64
CA SER A 588 1.76 -29.54 -22.73
C SER A 588 2.50 -30.63 -23.53
N ASP A 589 3.01 -31.66 -22.86
CA ASP A 589 3.73 -32.76 -23.48
C ASP A 589 2.78 -33.70 -24.25
N LEU A 590 1.60 -33.98 -23.68
CA LEU A 590 0.57 -34.76 -24.37
C LEU A 590 0.09 -34.07 -25.65
N ALA A 591 0.00 -32.73 -25.65
CA ALA A 591 -0.39 -31.95 -26.83
C ALA A 591 0.60 -32.08 -28.00
N VAL A 592 1.86 -32.43 -27.72
CA VAL A 592 2.90 -32.69 -28.74
C VAL A 592 3.14 -34.19 -28.97
N GLY A 593 2.26 -35.06 -28.46
CA GLY A 593 2.33 -36.51 -28.67
C GLY A 593 3.33 -37.25 -27.79
N LEU A 594 3.85 -36.60 -26.73
CA LEU A 594 4.71 -37.25 -25.74
C LEU A 594 3.84 -37.88 -24.65
N PRO A 595 3.79 -39.22 -24.51
CA PRO A 595 3.00 -39.88 -23.48
C PRO A 595 3.60 -39.57 -22.09
N ARG A 596 2.94 -38.67 -21.35
CA ARG A 596 3.29 -38.23 -20.00
C ARG A 596 2.06 -38.23 -19.11
N THR A 597 2.30 -38.35 -17.80
CA THR A 597 1.26 -38.42 -16.78
C THR A 597 1.82 -37.94 -15.45
N LEU A 598 0.97 -37.80 -14.43
CA LEU A 598 1.46 -37.87 -13.06
C LEU A 598 1.53 -39.34 -12.63
N GLY A 599 2.56 -39.69 -11.88
CA GLY A 599 2.69 -40.96 -11.18
C GLY A 599 2.65 -40.75 -9.67
N TRP A 600 2.35 -41.80 -8.92
CA TRP A 600 2.29 -41.74 -7.46
C TRP A 600 2.96 -42.97 -6.81
N LEU A 601 3.53 -42.78 -5.62
CA LEU A 601 4.20 -43.84 -4.87
C LEU A 601 3.86 -43.73 -3.39
N GLU A 602 3.62 -44.88 -2.75
CA GLU A 602 3.61 -45.02 -1.30
C GLU A 602 4.91 -45.65 -0.85
N GLN A 603 5.65 -44.96 -0.01
CA GLN A 603 6.94 -45.42 0.50
C GLN A 603 6.75 -46.36 1.69
N SER A 604 7.81 -47.07 2.07
CA SER A 604 7.78 -48.03 3.18
C SER A 604 7.47 -47.39 4.55
N ASP A 605 7.67 -46.08 4.68
CA ASP A 605 7.33 -45.30 5.87
C ASP A 605 5.87 -44.81 5.89
N GLY A 606 5.10 -45.07 4.83
CA GLY A 606 3.72 -44.63 4.65
C GLY A 606 3.58 -43.21 4.09
N SER A 607 4.68 -42.55 3.71
CA SER A 607 4.64 -41.29 2.98
C SER A 607 4.20 -41.48 1.54
N LEU A 608 3.57 -40.46 0.98
CA LEU A 608 3.04 -40.46 -0.38
C LEU A 608 3.77 -39.43 -1.24
N LEU A 609 4.11 -39.81 -2.47
CA LEU A 609 4.77 -38.96 -3.45
C LEU A 609 3.92 -38.89 -4.71
N VAL A 610 3.73 -37.69 -5.26
CA VAL A 610 3.18 -37.47 -6.61
C VAL A 610 4.21 -36.70 -7.41
N ALA A 611 4.50 -37.16 -8.63
CA ALA A 611 5.52 -36.55 -9.48
C ALA A 611 5.13 -36.61 -10.94
N TYR A 612 5.71 -35.70 -11.74
CA TYR A 612 5.71 -35.83 -13.19
C TYR A 612 6.40 -37.14 -13.60
N ALA A 613 5.72 -37.95 -14.41
CA ALA A 613 6.17 -39.28 -14.76
C ALA A 613 5.86 -39.64 -16.22
N ALA A 614 6.58 -40.64 -16.73
CA ALA A 614 6.22 -41.35 -17.94
C ALA A 614 5.61 -42.73 -17.56
N PRO A 615 4.61 -43.24 -18.31
CA PRO A 615 4.16 -44.62 -18.15
C PRO A 615 5.35 -45.59 -18.27
N GLY A 616 5.59 -46.41 -17.25
CA GLY A 616 6.78 -47.26 -17.16
C GLY A 616 7.76 -46.88 -16.07
N ASP A 617 7.79 -45.62 -15.62
CA ASP A 617 8.60 -45.19 -14.47
C ASP A 617 7.86 -45.54 -13.17
N SER A 618 8.14 -46.75 -12.66
CA SER A 618 7.44 -47.35 -11.52
C SER A 618 7.92 -46.84 -10.16
N ASN A 619 9.12 -46.24 -10.11
CA ASN A 619 9.78 -45.78 -8.89
C ASN A 619 9.87 -44.24 -8.80
N LEU A 620 9.47 -43.53 -9.86
CA LEU A 620 9.45 -42.07 -10.00
C LEU A 620 10.84 -41.41 -9.94
N ASP A 621 11.89 -42.11 -10.38
CA ASP A 621 13.25 -41.59 -10.39
C ASP A 621 13.57 -40.72 -11.62
N GLY A 622 12.68 -40.72 -12.63
CA GLY A 622 12.80 -39.95 -13.86
C GLY A 622 13.53 -40.66 -14.99
N VAL A 623 13.87 -41.95 -14.81
CA VAL A 623 14.39 -42.85 -15.83
C VAL A 623 13.42 -44.01 -15.97
N ILE A 624 13.44 -44.70 -17.12
CA ILE A 624 12.75 -45.98 -17.25
C ILE A 624 13.81 -47.04 -17.57
N ASP A 625 14.06 -47.96 -16.65
CA ASP A 625 15.12 -48.95 -16.79
C ASP A 625 14.72 -50.36 -16.31
N ILE A 626 15.70 -51.25 -16.20
CA ILE A 626 15.48 -52.63 -15.75
C ILE A 626 14.91 -52.73 -14.34
N LEU A 627 15.15 -51.74 -13.47
CA LEU A 627 14.61 -51.69 -12.11
C LEU A 627 13.10 -51.49 -12.16
N ASP A 628 12.61 -50.69 -13.10
CA ASP A 628 11.16 -50.54 -13.30
C ASP A 628 10.53 -51.82 -13.81
N ALA A 629 11.11 -52.41 -14.86
CA ALA A 629 10.64 -53.68 -15.40
C ALA A 629 10.66 -54.79 -14.34
N ALA A 630 11.65 -54.78 -13.44
CA ALA A 630 11.72 -55.73 -12.32
C ALA A 630 10.56 -55.55 -11.34
N ASN A 631 10.15 -54.30 -11.02
CA ASN A 631 9.00 -54.04 -10.15
C ASN A 631 7.70 -54.57 -10.77
N LEU A 632 7.50 -54.34 -12.07
CA LEU A 632 6.34 -54.83 -12.83
C LEU A 632 6.23 -56.37 -12.83
N VAL A 633 7.36 -57.05 -13.03
CA VAL A 633 7.41 -58.52 -13.06
C VAL A 633 7.28 -59.12 -11.66
N THR A 634 7.92 -58.51 -10.66
CA THR A 634 7.92 -59.00 -9.27
C THR A 634 6.56 -58.87 -8.62
N GLY A 635 5.76 -57.86 -8.99
CA GLY A 635 4.38 -57.70 -8.52
C GLY A 635 3.45 -58.84 -8.95
N GLY A 636 3.73 -59.50 -10.07
CA GLY A 636 2.98 -60.67 -10.55
C GLY A 636 1.49 -60.41 -10.85
N ARG A 637 1.10 -59.13 -11.03
CA ARG A 637 -0.31 -58.72 -11.20
C ARG A 637 -0.80 -58.67 -12.64
N PHE A 638 0.09 -58.92 -13.62
CA PHE A 638 -0.26 -58.86 -15.03
C PHE A 638 -1.41 -59.81 -15.36
N ASN A 639 -2.53 -59.24 -15.80
CA ASN A 639 -3.76 -59.96 -16.14
C ASN A 639 -4.27 -60.88 -14.98
N ALA A 640 -3.94 -60.55 -13.74
CA ALA A 640 -4.32 -61.34 -12.56
C ALA A 640 -5.75 -61.05 -12.08
N GLY A 641 -6.40 -59.99 -12.61
CA GLY A 641 -7.74 -59.56 -12.23
C GLY A 641 -7.85 -58.91 -10.84
N ASN A 642 -6.72 -58.79 -10.12
CA ASN A 642 -6.62 -58.09 -8.84
C ASN A 642 -6.28 -56.61 -9.06
N ALA A 643 -6.64 -55.77 -8.09
CA ALA A 643 -6.28 -54.35 -8.12
C ALA A 643 -4.75 -54.17 -8.20
N ALA A 644 -4.26 -53.31 -9.09
CA ALA A 644 -2.86 -52.92 -9.16
C ALA A 644 -2.71 -51.44 -8.76
N VAL A 645 -1.51 -51.06 -8.31
CA VAL A 645 -1.12 -49.66 -8.08
C VAL A 645 -0.06 -49.23 -9.09
N TRP A 646 0.28 -47.93 -9.13
CA TRP A 646 1.29 -47.38 -10.04
C TRP A 646 2.60 -48.17 -10.04
N HIS A 647 3.18 -48.42 -8.86
CA HIS A 647 4.42 -49.18 -8.69
C HIS A 647 4.32 -50.65 -9.19
N GLU A 648 3.11 -51.19 -9.27
CA GLU A 648 2.82 -52.56 -9.73
C GLU A 648 2.39 -52.62 -11.19
N GLY A 649 2.30 -51.47 -11.89
CA GLY A 649 2.06 -51.39 -13.34
C GLY A 649 0.74 -50.78 -13.79
N ASP A 650 -0.08 -50.24 -12.90
CA ASP A 650 -1.28 -49.48 -13.30
C ASP A 650 -0.90 -48.04 -13.69
N PHE A 651 -0.60 -47.82 -14.97
CA PHE A 651 -0.15 -46.51 -15.47
C PHE A 651 -1.31 -45.65 -16.00
N ASN A 652 -2.46 -46.28 -16.27
CA ASN A 652 -3.64 -45.61 -16.81
C ASN A 652 -4.71 -45.30 -15.73
N TYR A 653 -4.49 -45.72 -14.48
CA TYR A 653 -5.36 -45.54 -13.31
C TYR A 653 -6.72 -46.25 -13.41
N ASP A 654 -6.81 -47.36 -14.14
CA ASP A 654 -8.04 -48.18 -14.22
C ASP A 654 -8.13 -49.26 -13.12
N GLY A 655 -7.11 -49.32 -12.26
CA GLY A 655 -7.02 -50.26 -11.15
C GLY A 655 -6.57 -51.65 -11.57
N ARG A 656 -6.13 -51.86 -12.81
CA ARG A 656 -5.65 -53.15 -13.32
C ARG A 656 -4.23 -52.98 -13.86
N TYR A 657 -3.51 -54.10 -13.93
CA TYR A 657 -2.28 -54.18 -14.69
C TYR A 657 -2.51 -55.15 -15.84
N ASP A 658 -2.73 -54.62 -17.06
CA ASP A 658 -3.03 -55.42 -18.25
C ASP A 658 -2.26 -54.97 -19.50
N ILE A 659 -2.69 -55.44 -20.67
CA ILE A 659 -2.01 -55.16 -21.93
C ILE A 659 -2.06 -53.66 -22.31
N LEU A 660 -3.04 -52.91 -21.81
CA LEU A 660 -3.16 -51.48 -22.05
C LEU A 660 -2.06 -50.71 -21.31
N ASP A 661 -1.72 -51.10 -20.08
CA ASP A 661 -0.60 -50.51 -19.35
C ASP A 661 0.75 -50.85 -19.98
N VAL A 662 0.93 -52.11 -20.38
CA VAL A 662 2.14 -52.52 -21.10
C VAL A 662 2.26 -51.78 -22.43
N SER A 663 1.14 -51.55 -23.13
CA SER A 663 1.14 -50.75 -24.35
C SER A 663 1.49 -49.28 -24.08
N ALA A 664 1.01 -48.71 -22.98
CA ALA A 664 1.34 -47.35 -22.57
C ALA A 664 2.82 -47.21 -22.25
N PHE A 665 3.39 -48.14 -21.48
CA PHE A 665 4.82 -48.22 -21.20
C PHE A 665 5.66 -48.32 -22.48
N LEU A 666 5.38 -49.30 -23.34
CA LEU A 666 6.14 -49.49 -24.58
C LEU A 666 6.00 -48.32 -25.56
N SER A 667 4.86 -47.63 -25.55
CA SER A 667 4.62 -46.46 -26.42
C SER A 667 5.51 -45.26 -26.09
N THR A 668 6.10 -45.21 -24.89
CA THR A 668 6.98 -44.11 -24.49
C THR A 668 8.31 -44.12 -25.22
N GLY A 669 8.84 -45.30 -25.58
CA GLY A 669 10.17 -45.44 -26.16
C GLY A 669 11.33 -44.98 -25.25
N LEU A 670 11.10 -44.86 -23.93
CA LEU A 670 12.05 -44.28 -22.97
C LEU A 670 12.92 -45.30 -22.22
N PHE A 671 12.73 -46.60 -22.46
CA PHE A 671 13.51 -47.64 -21.80
C PHE A 671 15.01 -47.48 -22.09
N ASP A 672 15.81 -47.37 -21.03
CA ASP A 672 17.25 -47.11 -21.04
C ASP A 672 17.69 -45.83 -21.79
N GLN A 673 16.81 -44.82 -21.93
CA GLN A 673 17.13 -43.55 -22.63
C GLN A 673 17.66 -42.42 -21.72
N GLY A 674 17.73 -42.64 -20.41
CA GLY A 674 18.14 -41.64 -19.41
C GLY A 674 17.00 -40.73 -18.94
N ASP A 675 17.35 -39.61 -18.27
CA ASP A 675 16.36 -38.74 -17.62
C ASP A 675 15.44 -38.05 -18.63
N TYR A 676 14.15 -38.38 -18.61
CA TYR A 676 13.16 -37.88 -19.55
C TYR A 676 12.47 -36.58 -19.10
N ARG A 677 12.80 -36.06 -17.91
CA ARG A 677 12.14 -34.88 -17.33
C ARG A 677 12.69 -33.56 -17.86
N ALA A 678 13.81 -33.58 -18.59
CA ALA A 678 14.29 -32.44 -19.35
C ALA A 678 13.26 -32.03 -20.43
N GLY A 679 12.80 -30.77 -20.40
CA GLY A 679 11.72 -30.32 -21.28
C GLY A 679 12.05 -30.40 -22.78
N ALA A 680 11.02 -30.40 -23.63
CA ALA A 680 11.16 -30.48 -25.09
C ALA A 680 12.12 -29.42 -25.69
N SER A 681 12.29 -28.26 -25.04
CA SER A 681 13.25 -27.21 -25.44
C SER A 681 14.72 -27.58 -25.20
N ALA A 682 15.04 -28.48 -24.26
CA ALA A 682 16.39 -28.97 -24.02
C ALA A 682 16.82 -30.02 -25.06
N LEU A 683 15.88 -30.85 -25.51
CA LEU A 683 16.09 -31.85 -26.58
C LEU A 683 16.39 -31.19 -27.94
N ALA A 684 15.80 -30.02 -28.23
CA ALA A 684 16.14 -29.20 -29.40
C ALA A 684 17.51 -28.51 -29.29
N GLY A 685 18.01 -28.25 -28.08
CA GLY A 685 19.33 -27.67 -27.84
C GLY A 685 20.48 -28.69 -27.85
N MET A 686 20.22 -29.94 -27.43
CA MET A 686 21.20 -31.02 -27.45
C MET A 686 21.45 -31.54 -28.88
N SER A 687 20.45 -31.52 -29.76
CA SER A 687 20.62 -31.85 -31.18
C SER A 687 21.44 -30.80 -31.96
N ALA A 688 21.52 -29.56 -31.47
CA ALA A 688 22.32 -28.49 -32.07
C ALA A 688 23.76 -28.40 -31.51
N ARG A 689 24.01 -28.90 -30.29
CA ARG A 689 25.36 -28.88 -29.66
C ARG A 689 26.21 -30.13 -29.92
N GLY A 690 25.65 -31.17 -30.55
CA GLY A 690 26.35 -32.42 -30.85
C GLY A 690 27.17 -32.45 -32.15
N LEU A 691 27.37 -31.32 -32.83
CA LEU A 691 27.98 -31.29 -34.17
C LEU A 691 29.33 -30.56 -34.28
N SER A 692 30.01 -30.19 -33.19
CA SER A 692 31.27 -29.44 -33.33
C SER A 692 32.42 -29.73 -32.38
N ASP A 693 32.39 -30.74 -31.51
CA ASP A 693 33.61 -31.03 -30.74
C ASP A 693 33.73 -32.50 -30.32
N HIS A 694 34.93 -33.05 -30.56
CA HIS A 694 35.46 -34.36 -30.14
C HIS A 694 35.37 -35.50 -31.18
N ALA A 695 35.99 -35.26 -32.33
CA ALA A 695 36.74 -36.31 -33.01
C ALA A 695 38.11 -36.46 -32.31
N GLU A 696 38.26 -37.39 -31.36
CA GLU A 696 39.46 -38.25 -31.21
C GLU A 696 39.36 -39.23 -30.03
N THR A 697 39.50 -40.51 -30.37
CA THR A 697 39.97 -41.64 -29.52
C THR A 697 39.09 -42.12 -28.34
N ALA A 698 38.05 -42.89 -28.67
CA ALA A 698 37.65 -44.05 -27.87
C ALA A 698 37.48 -45.25 -28.81
N GLY A 699 38.23 -46.33 -28.58
CA GLY A 699 38.21 -47.54 -29.40
C GLY A 699 36.86 -48.25 -29.38
N PRO A 700 36.61 -49.19 -30.31
CA PRO A 700 35.32 -49.86 -30.42
C PRO A 700 35.11 -50.73 -29.18
N VAL A 701 34.27 -50.29 -28.24
CA VAL A 701 33.59 -51.22 -27.35
C VAL A 701 32.54 -51.89 -28.23
N ALA A 702 32.75 -53.19 -28.48
CA ALA A 702 31.85 -54.01 -29.26
C ALA A 702 30.41 -53.79 -28.79
N ALA A 703 29.54 -53.39 -29.72
CA ALA A 703 28.11 -53.46 -29.52
C ALA A 703 27.78 -54.89 -29.07
N VAL A 704 27.36 -55.04 -27.81
CA VAL A 704 26.63 -56.24 -27.40
C VAL A 704 25.33 -56.17 -28.21
N PRO A 705 25.03 -57.16 -29.08
CA PRO A 705 23.79 -57.16 -29.82
C PRO A 705 22.62 -57.14 -28.83
N GLU A 706 21.76 -56.13 -28.96
CA GLU A 706 20.49 -56.03 -28.25
C GLU A 706 19.72 -57.36 -28.39
N PRO A 707 19.05 -57.85 -27.33
CA PRO A 707 17.97 -58.79 -27.53
C PRO A 707 16.86 -58.03 -28.27
N GLY A 708 16.85 -58.12 -29.60
CA GLY A 708 15.75 -57.59 -30.42
C GLY A 708 14.41 -58.13 -29.92
N MET A 709 13.32 -57.39 -30.17
CA MET A 709 11.94 -57.62 -29.71
C MET A 709 11.47 -59.10 -29.61
N ALA A 710 12.06 -60.01 -30.39
CA ALA A 710 11.86 -61.46 -30.30
C ALA A 710 12.27 -62.11 -28.95
N ALA A 711 13.26 -61.59 -28.23
CA ALA A 711 13.75 -62.20 -26.98
C ALA A 711 12.82 -61.94 -25.78
N LEU A 712 12.18 -60.76 -25.72
CA LEU A 712 11.15 -60.45 -24.72
C LEU A 712 9.81 -61.15 -25.04
N LEU A 713 9.45 -61.28 -26.32
CA LEU A 713 8.34 -62.13 -26.76
C LEU A 713 8.57 -63.61 -26.41
N ALA A 714 9.82 -64.08 -26.45
CA ALA A 714 10.17 -65.44 -26.05
C ALA A 714 10.08 -65.63 -24.53
N ALA A 715 10.48 -64.65 -23.71
CA ALA A 715 10.36 -64.72 -22.25
C ALA A 715 8.90 -64.67 -21.77
N ALA A 716 8.07 -63.81 -22.37
CA ALA A 716 6.62 -63.77 -22.11
C ALA A 716 5.90 -65.03 -22.62
N GLY A 717 6.31 -65.58 -23.77
CA GLY A 717 5.81 -66.85 -24.30
C GLY A 717 6.20 -68.07 -23.44
N LEU A 718 7.41 -68.09 -22.86
CA LEU A 718 7.87 -69.15 -21.96
C LEU A 718 7.17 -69.11 -20.60
N ALA A 719 6.86 -67.92 -20.07
CA ALA A 719 6.07 -67.78 -18.84
C ALA A 719 4.60 -68.19 -19.04
N ALA A 720 4.01 -67.91 -20.21
CA ALA A 720 2.66 -68.37 -20.58
C ALA A 720 2.61 -69.89 -20.81
N ALA A 721 3.63 -70.48 -21.44
CA ALA A 721 3.74 -71.92 -21.66
C ALA A 721 4.00 -72.71 -20.36
N ALA A 722 4.78 -72.15 -19.42
CA ALA A 722 5.04 -72.77 -18.12
C ALA A 722 3.80 -72.87 -17.22
N ARG A 723 2.77 -72.03 -17.46
CA ARG A 723 1.50 -72.08 -16.71
C ARG A 723 0.44 -72.98 -17.36
N ALA A 724 0.49 -73.18 -18.68
CA ALA A 724 -0.39 -74.13 -19.38
C ALA A 724 -0.11 -75.60 -18.98
N VAL A 725 1.14 -75.94 -18.66
CA VAL A 725 1.54 -77.33 -18.30
C VAL A 725 1.08 -77.76 -16.89
N ARG A 726 0.51 -76.85 -16.07
CA ARG A 726 -0.06 -77.23 -14.76
C ARG A 726 -1.56 -77.50 -14.76
N TRP A 727 -2.27 -77.27 -15.87
CA TRP A 727 -3.67 -77.67 -16.03
C TRP A 727 -3.95 -78.11 -17.49
N ARG A 728 -3.51 -79.33 -17.81
CA ARG A 728 -3.74 -80.11 -19.04
C ARG A 728 -3.04 -79.67 -20.32
#